data_AF-A0A1M3R390-F1
#
_entry.id   AF-A0A1M3R390-F1
#
_cell.length_a   1.000
_cell.length_b   1.000
_cell.length_c   1.000
_cell.angle_alpha   90.00
_cell.angle_beta   90.00
_cell.angle_gamma   90.00
#
_symmetry.space_group_name_H-M   'P 1'
#
loop_
_entity.id
_entity.type
_entity.pdbx_description
1 polymer ?
#
loop_
_entity_poly.entity_id
_entity_poly.type
_entity_poly.pdbx_seq_one_letter_code
_entity_poly.pdbx_strand_id
1 'polypeptide(L)'
;MHPMIVHFPISLLFIALFMELLGRKSGKFNAAIKMLVYTGAASAVLSVILGLLLAGTEEYGSDVFSIHKWTGIATMVLGLLSAAAYAFSNRTVQRTLLTFTALGVTIAGHYGASLTHGEDYLTSVLPRKDAPGEEQTTAANFTLTAQAGPLNETQIQELNLQVRTILAHNCYNCHGSAKVKGELRLDSKEAIFKGGEHGKVIVPGDVHTSELLRRIKLPRSDKEAMPTKGKALSKEEIAVIEYWIKQGAPWPSGELKSLYRVAELAPRLPKIPAATGDLSNPVDLFVNDYFKKNKIKWAAPVDDRTYIRRVYIDVTGLLPPPDSIDAFLKDTSPGKRSVLVSRLLTRDDDYAQHWLTFWNDALRNDYTGTGYITGGRWDITKWLYTSLRENKPYNEFVRQLVSPDKESQGFVKGIKWRGTINSSQSTEMQAAQNVAQVFLGLNLKCASCHDSFISDWKLEDSYAFANLFSDSILEINRCDKPTGIMAPRRVLYKELGEIDTNAVTQERLKQLAELLVQPKDGRLYRTLVNRVWAQLMGRGIVEPVDVMDNAPWSQDLLDWLAYDFVENGYDIKKLIYNILTSKTYQLPSVGVKEPEEIMSPNFVFNGMLRRRLTAEEFSDAVSVAIQPVYADSMAVFKLLPEDFNRNVPFARASLVKNDPFLTALGRPNRETVSTSRTSQASLLQALELTNGSKFNDAMKYGAAKWKNKYPDTKTLVKEIYRNAIGRLPDKAEEEVAEKALGNTPSEAAIQDFMWAIALHPEFQLIY
;
A
#
# COMPACT_ATOMS: atom_id res chain seq x y z
N MET A 1 9.38 7.30 21.06
CA MET A 1 10.83 7.47 20.80
C MET A 1 11.26 6.40 19.81
N HIS A 2 12.01 6.75 18.76
CA HIS A 2 12.45 5.78 17.75
C HIS A 2 13.32 4.68 18.41
N PRO A 3 13.14 3.38 18.08
CA PRO A 3 13.99 2.29 18.56
C PRO A 3 15.50 2.54 18.43
N MET A 4 15.93 3.31 17.43
CA MET A 4 17.34 3.68 17.24
C MET A 4 17.89 4.56 18.37
N ILE A 5 17.09 5.41 19.02
CA ILE A 5 17.58 6.32 20.07
C ILE A 5 18.05 5.54 21.31
N VAL A 6 17.46 4.37 21.57
CA VAL A 6 17.73 3.58 22.78
C VAL A 6 18.67 2.40 22.50
N HIS A 7 18.61 1.80 21.30
CA HIS A 7 19.48 0.68 20.92
C HIS A 7 20.84 1.12 20.37
N PHE A 8 20.92 2.27 19.69
CA PHE A 8 22.19 2.74 19.09
C PHE A 8 23.29 2.99 20.13
N PRO A 9 23.04 3.63 21.28
CA PRO A 9 24.10 3.87 22.26
C PRO A 9 24.60 2.59 22.97
N ILE A 10 23.88 1.46 22.88
CA ILE A 10 24.37 0.16 23.35
C ILE A 10 25.56 -0.31 22.51
N SER A 11 25.60 0.03 21.21
CA SER A 11 26.71 -0.31 20.31
C SER A 11 28.04 0.34 20.71
N LEU A 12 28.02 1.38 21.55
CA LEU A 12 29.22 2.00 22.12
C LEU A 12 30.05 1.00 22.95
N LEU A 13 29.45 -0.09 23.44
CA LEU A 13 30.16 -1.18 24.13
C LEU A 13 31.11 -1.95 23.20
N PHE A 14 30.82 -2.03 21.90
CA PHE A 14 31.77 -2.58 20.92
C PHE A 14 32.93 -1.64 20.67
N ILE A 15 32.65 -0.34 20.61
CA ILE A 15 33.69 0.68 20.43
C ILE A 15 34.62 0.68 21.65
N ALA A 16 34.05 0.54 22.87
CA ALA A 16 34.82 0.37 24.09
C ALA A 16 35.73 -0.87 24.04
N LEU A 17 35.22 -2.02 23.60
CA LEU A 17 36.01 -3.24 23.43
C LEU A 17 37.13 -3.06 22.41
N PHE A 18 36.83 -2.46 21.26
CA PHE A 18 37.80 -2.18 20.21
C PHE A 18 38.92 -1.25 20.71
N MET A 19 38.57 -0.19 21.44
CA MET A 19 39.55 0.72 22.04
C MET A 19 40.39 0.06 23.14
N GLU A 20 39.81 -0.85 23.93
CA GLU A 20 40.52 -1.64 24.94
C GLU A 20 41.54 -2.60 24.29
N LEU A 21 41.19 -3.18 23.13
CA LEU A 21 42.07 -4.04 22.34
C LEU A 21 43.22 -3.26 21.69
N LEU A 22 42.97 -2.06 21.17
CA LEU A 22 44.00 -1.17 20.61
C LEU A 22 44.90 -0.56 21.69
N GLY A 23 44.34 -0.22 22.85
CA GLY A 23 45.04 0.37 23.99
C GLY A 23 45.84 -0.62 24.84
N ARG A 24 45.99 -1.87 24.38
CA ARG A 24 46.40 -3.05 25.17
C ARG A 24 47.61 -2.84 26.08
N LYS A 25 48.56 -1.99 25.66
CA LYS A 25 49.84 -1.71 26.33
C LYS A 25 49.99 -0.29 26.91
N SER A 26 49.17 0.68 26.51
CA SER A 26 49.45 2.11 26.78
C SER A 26 48.48 2.80 27.73
N GLY A 27 47.30 2.21 27.99
CA GLY A 27 46.27 2.81 28.87
C GLY A 27 45.73 4.17 28.40
N LYS A 28 46.14 4.64 27.22
CA LYS A 28 45.83 5.97 26.68
C LYS A 28 44.33 6.23 26.51
N PHE A 29 43.54 5.17 26.40
CA PHE A 29 42.10 5.26 26.14
C PHE A 29 41.22 5.03 27.38
N ASN A 30 41.80 4.87 28.58
CA ASN A 30 41.03 4.46 29.77
C ASN A 30 39.86 5.40 30.10
N ALA A 31 40.04 6.72 29.99
CA ALA A 31 38.97 7.69 30.25
C ALA A 31 37.82 7.58 29.24
N ALA A 32 38.16 7.43 27.95
CA ALA A 32 37.19 7.25 26.88
C ALA A 32 36.45 5.90 27.00
N ILE A 33 37.17 4.81 27.28
CA ILE A 33 36.58 3.49 27.49
C ILE A 33 35.60 3.51 28.65
N LYS A 34 35.97 4.13 29.79
CA LYS A 34 35.04 4.32 30.93
C LYS A 34 33.77 5.02 30.50
N MET A 35 33.88 6.17 29.81
CA MET A 35 32.72 6.93 29.34
C MET A 35 31.80 6.08 28.43
N LEU A 36 32.39 5.34 27.50
CA LEU A 36 31.64 4.47 26.57
C LEU A 36 30.94 3.31 27.30
N VAL A 37 31.60 2.68 28.27
CA VAL A 37 31.02 1.59 29.06
C VAL A 37 29.86 2.08 29.92
N TYR A 38 30.01 3.20 30.62
CA TYR A 38 28.92 3.78 31.44
C TYR A 38 27.73 4.20 30.57
N THR A 39 27.98 4.86 29.45
CA THR A 39 26.92 5.31 28.53
C THR A 39 26.19 4.12 27.91
N GLY A 40 26.92 3.10 27.45
CA GLY A 40 26.35 1.89 26.89
C GLY A 40 25.54 1.08 27.91
N ALA A 41 26.02 0.96 29.15
CA ALA A 41 25.30 0.28 30.22
C ALA A 41 24.00 1.00 30.61
N ALA A 42 24.03 2.33 30.73
CA ALA A 42 22.83 3.13 31.00
C ALA A 42 21.79 3.00 29.88
N SER A 43 22.24 2.99 28.61
CA SER A 43 21.36 2.77 27.45
C SER A 43 20.75 1.37 27.43
N ALA A 44 21.50 0.35 27.86
CA ALA A 44 21.00 -1.03 27.95
C ALA A 44 19.89 -1.15 29.02
N VAL A 45 20.05 -0.50 30.18
CA VAL A 45 19.02 -0.42 31.22
C VAL A 45 17.75 0.24 30.69
N LEU A 46 17.90 1.41 30.05
CA LEU A 46 16.76 2.13 29.49
C LEU A 46 16.03 1.30 28.42
N SER A 47 16.78 0.60 27.57
CA SER A 47 16.20 -0.25 26.52
C SER A 47 15.44 -1.45 27.07
N VAL A 48 15.95 -2.10 28.12
CA VAL A 48 15.24 -3.21 28.79
C VAL A 48 13.96 -2.72 29.47
N ILE A 49 14.00 -1.57 30.15
CA ILE A 49 12.80 -0.99 30.78
C ILE A 49 11.72 -0.71 29.73
N LEU A 50 12.08 -0.02 28.64
CA LEU A 50 11.14 0.29 27.57
C LEU A 50 10.64 -0.97 26.86
N GLY A 51 11.52 -1.96 26.62
CA GLY A 51 11.16 -3.25 26.03
C GLY A 51 10.19 -4.06 26.91
N LEU A 52 10.36 -4.05 28.23
CA LEU A 52 9.44 -4.71 29.16
C LEU A 52 8.08 -4.00 29.26
N LEU A 53 8.05 -2.67 29.10
CA LEU A 53 6.79 -1.91 29.01
C LEU A 53 6.03 -2.21 27.71
N LEU A 54 6.75 -2.43 26.60
CA LEU A 54 6.19 -2.83 25.30
C LEU A 54 5.77 -4.32 25.27
N ALA A 55 6.42 -5.18 26.04
CA ALA A 55 6.14 -6.62 26.08
C ALA A 55 4.71 -6.97 26.54
N GLY A 56 4.02 -6.05 27.22
CA GLY A 56 2.65 -6.23 27.70
C GLY A 56 1.56 -5.70 26.76
N THR A 57 1.94 -5.08 25.63
CA THR A 57 0.99 -4.38 24.73
C THR A 57 0.77 -5.08 23.39
N GLU A 58 1.52 -6.13 23.06
CA GLU A 58 1.43 -6.87 21.79
C GLU A 58 1.52 -8.39 22.03
N GLU A 59 0.72 -9.19 21.29
CA GLU A 59 0.80 -10.66 21.26
C GLU A 59 2.03 -11.13 20.46
N TYR A 60 3.23 -10.91 21.00
CA TYR A 60 4.45 -11.51 20.45
C TYR A 60 4.53 -13.00 20.83
N GLY A 61 3.86 -13.86 20.06
CA GLY A 61 3.76 -15.30 20.30
C GLY A 61 4.94 -16.16 19.80
N SER A 62 6.11 -15.59 19.47
CA SER A 62 7.23 -16.34 18.89
C SER A 62 8.37 -16.63 19.88
N ASP A 63 9.06 -17.76 19.69
CA ASP A 63 10.26 -18.14 20.46
C ASP A 63 11.37 -17.07 20.35
N VAL A 64 11.46 -16.40 19.20
CA VAL A 64 12.43 -15.33 18.93
C VAL A 64 12.25 -14.13 19.84
N PHE A 65 11.00 -13.76 20.17
CA PHE A 65 10.73 -12.67 21.10
C PHE A 65 11.24 -12.99 22.51
N SER A 66 10.98 -14.21 22.98
CA SER A 66 11.45 -14.68 24.29
C SER A 66 12.98 -14.68 24.36
N ILE A 67 13.65 -15.17 23.31
CA ILE A 67 15.11 -15.17 23.22
C ILE A 67 15.67 -13.75 23.18
N HIS A 68 15.09 -12.83 22.40
CA HIS A 68 15.52 -11.43 22.36
C HIS A 68 15.38 -10.74 23.73
N LYS A 69 14.24 -10.93 24.40
CA LYS A 69 13.98 -10.40 25.74
C LYS A 69 15.04 -10.84 26.75
N TRP A 70 15.30 -12.15 26.83
CA TRP A 70 16.26 -12.68 27.81
C TRP A 70 17.71 -12.36 27.47
N THR A 71 18.08 -12.37 26.18
CA THR A 71 19.42 -11.96 25.74
C THR A 71 19.66 -10.46 25.95
N GLY A 72 18.63 -9.62 25.80
CA GLY A 72 18.67 -8.20 26.16
C GLY A 72 18.90 -7.97 27.66
N ILE A 73 18.16 -8.68 28.52
CA ILE A 73 18.34 -8.61 29.99
C ILE A 73 19.75 -9.09 30.39
N ALA A 74 20.22 -10.20 29.83
CA ALA A 74 21.56 -10.72 30.10
C ALA A 74 22.65 -9.70 29.69
N THR A 75 22.47 -9.05 28.54
CA THR A 75 23.39 -8.01 28.04
C THR A 75 23.40 -6.78 28.94
N MET A 76 22.25 -6.37 29.47
CA MET A 76 22.16 -5.29 30.46
C MET A 76 22.95 -5.63 31.73
N VAL A 77 22.77 -6.84 32.28
CA VAL A 77 23.50 -7.30 33.48
C VAL A 77 25.01 -7.29 33.23
N LEU A 78 25.46 -7.84 32.10
CA LEU A 78 26.87 -7.85 31.71
C LEU A 78 27.42 -6.42 31.53
N GLY A 79 26.62 -5.51 30.95
CA GLY A 79 26.97 -4.09 30.82
C GLY A 79 27.16 -3.40 32.16
N LEU A 80 26.29 -3.66 33.14
CA LEU A 80 26.41 -3.13 34.51
C LEU A 80 27.61 -3.72 35.24
N LEU A 81 27.87 -5.02 35.10
CA LEU A 81 29.07 -5.66 35.66
C LEU A 81 30.35 -5.14 35.02
N SER A 82 30.34 -4.86 33.72
CA SER A 82 31.45 -4.22 33.02
C SER A 82 31.68 -2.81 33.56
N ALA A 83 30.63 -2.00 33.71
CA ALA A 83 30.73 -0.66 34.30
C ALA A 83 31.30 -0.71 35.74
N ALA A 84 30.80 -1.64 36.57
CA ALA A 84 31.30 -1.85 37.92
C ALA A 84 32.78 -2.31 37.94
N ALA A 85 33.19 -3.19 37.03
CA ALA A 85 34.58 -3.62 36.93
C ALA A 85 35.54 -2.48 36.59
N TYR A 86 35.07 -1.45 35.88
CA TYR A 86 35.84 -0.23 35.60
C TYR A 86 35.91 0.74 36.79
N ALA A 87 35.19 0.47 37.89
CA ALA A 87 35.38 1.10 39.19
C ALA A 87 36.49 0.43 40.03
N PHE A 88 36.92 -0.80 39.69
CA PHE A 88 38.00 -1.53 40.36
C PHE A 88 39.24 -1.66 39.46
N SER A 89 40.46 -1.78 40.03
CA SER A 89 41.72 -1.73 39.26
C SER A 89 42.16 -3.04 38.58
N ASN A 90 41.24 -3.97 38.27
CA ASN A 90 41.60 -5.25 37.65
C ASN A 90 41.30 -5.28 36.15
N ARG A 91 42.33 -5.05 35.33
CA ARG A 91 42.21 -5.02 33.87
C ARG A 91 41.80 -6.35 33.22
N THR A 92 42.16 -7.48 33.82
CA THR A 92 41.78 -8.79 33.30
C THR A 92 40.27 -9.00 33.43
N VAL A 93 39.71 -8.61 34.57
CA VAL A 93 38.26 -8.69 34.84
C VAL A 93 37.49 -7.71 33.94
N GLN A 94 37.96 -6.46 33.82
CA GLN A 94 37.39 -5.45 32.92
C GLN A 94 37.27 -5.96 31.48
N ARG A 95 38.36 -6.50 30.94
CA ARG A 95 38.41 -7.02 29.56
C ARG A 95 37.49 -8.21 29.37
N THR A 96 37.49 -9.12 30.33
CA THR A 96 36.68 -10.35 30.25
C THR A 96 35.20 -9.99 30.22
N LEU A 97 34.75 -9.15 31.17
CA LEU A 97 33.36 -8.71 31.23
C LEU A 97 32.96 -7.89 30.00
N LEU A 98 33.81 -6.98 29.53
CA LEU A 98 33.51 -6.18 28.34
C LEU A 98 33.42 -7.06 27.07
N THR A 99 34.22 -8.11 26.97
CA THR A 99 34.17 -9.07 25.86
C THR A 99 32.87 -9.86 25.86
N PHE A 100 32.45 -10.39 27.01
CA PHE A 100 31.17 -11.09 27.14
C PHE A 100 29.97 -10.15 26.92
N THR A 101 30.07 -8.91 27.38
CA THR A 101 29.05 -7.88 27.15
C THR A 101 28.89 -7.62 25.66
N ALA A 102 30.00 -7.41 24.93
CA ALA A 102 29.94 -7.20 23.48
C ALA A 102 29.32 -8.41 22.75
N LEU A 103 29.67 -9.64 23.16
CA LEU A 103 29.02 -10.85 22.62
C LEU A 103 27.51 -10.85 22.87
N GLY A 104 27.09 -10.46 24.07
CA GLY A 104 25.67 -10.27 24.42
C GLY A 104 24.98 -9.28 23.50
N VAL A 105 25.59 -8.12 23.25
CA VAL A 105 25.05 -7.11 22.32
C VAL A 105 24.92 -7.68 20.90
N THR A 106 25.87 -8.49 20.40
CA THR A 106 25.73 -9.18 19.10
C THR A 106 24.48 -10.06 19.07
N ILE A 107 24.31 -10.90 20.10
CA ILE A 107 23.24 -11.90 20.15
C ILE A 107 21.87 -11.20 20.29
N ALA A 108 21.77 -10.24 21.22
CA ALA A 108 20.54 -9.48 21.42
C ALA A 108 20.19 -8.66 20.17
N GLY A 109 21.18 -8.04 19.52
CA GLY A 109 21.01 -7.31 18.26
C GLY A 109 20.59 -8.22 17.10
N HIS A 110 21.09 -9.45 17.05
CA HIS A 110 20.69 -10.44 16.04
C HIS A 110 19.21 -10.75 16.11
N TYR A 111 18.73 -11.20 17.28
CA TYR A 111 17.32 -11.53 17.46
C TYR A 111 16.42 -10.29 17.40
N GLY A 112 16.91 -9.12 17.81
CA GLY A 112 16.19 -7.85 17.64
C GLY A 112 15.96 -7.51 16.17
N ALA A 113 16.97 -7.71 15.32
CA ALA A 113 16.83 -7.54 13.87
C ALA A 113 15.95 -8.64 13.24
N SER A 114 15.99 -9.86 13.75
CA SER A 114 15.11 -10.95 13.32
C SER A 114 13.63 -10.66 13.57
N LEU A 115 13.29 -9.98 14.68
CA LEU A 115 11.92 -9.53 14.95
C LEU A 115 11.43 -8.48 13.94
N THR A 116 12.32 -7.62 13.42
CA THR A 116 11.93 -6.53 12.51
C THR A 116 12.07 -6.87 11.03
N HIS A 117 12.94 -7.82 10.68
CA HIS A 117 13.31 -8.13 9.30
C HIS A 117 13.18 -9.62 8.92
N GLY A 118 12.68 -10.46 9.82
CA GLY A 118 12.52 -11.91 9.64
C GLY A 118 13.72 -12.72 10.16
N GLU A 119 13.46 -13.98 10.54
CA GLU A 119 14.39 -14.81 11.33
C GLU A 119 15.78 -14.98 10.69
N ASP A 120 15.85 -14.96 9.35
CA ASP A 120 17.07 -15.18 8.59
C ASP A 120 17.82 -13.91 8.16
N TYR A 121 17.39 -12.71 8.57
CA TYR A 121 17.92 -11.46 8.02
C TYR A 121 19.45 -11.34 8.07
N LEU A 122 20.08 -11.59 9.23
CA LEU A 122 21.54 -11.48 9.41
C LEU A 122 22.30 -12.77 9.08
N THR A 123 21.63 -13.93 9.10
CA THR A 123 22.21 -15.24 8.79
C THR A 123 22.12 -15.58 7.31
N SER A 124 21.25 -14.91 6.55
CA SER A 124 21.10 -15.05 5.10
C SER A 124 22.40 -14.81 4.31
N VAL A 125 23.31 -14.02 4.89
CA VAL A 125 24.60 -13.68 4.31
C VAL A 125 25.74 -14.61 4.75
N LEU A 126 25.50 -15.48 5.76
CA LEU A 126 26.48 -16.41 6.31
C LEU A 126 26.32 -17.82 5.68
N PRO A 127 27.42 -18.52 5.37
CA PRO A 127 27.36 -19.89 4.88
C PRO A 127 26.96 -20.84 6.03
N ARG A 128 25.71 -21.33 6.05
CA ARG A 128 25.22 -22.31 7.04
C ARG A 128 25.02 -23.69 6.40
N LYS A 129 25.32 -24.75 7.17
CA LYS A 129 24.93 -26.14 6.88
C LYS A 129 23.49 -26.35 7.33
N ASP A 130 22.65 -26.84 6.43
CA ASP A 130 21.18 -26.91 6.56
C ASP A 130 20.70 -27.81 7.71
N ALA A 131 19.62 -27.39 8.38
CA ALA A 131 18.70 -28.25 9.12
C ALA A 131 17.38 -28.38 8.31
N PRO A 132 16.69 -29.53 8.34
CA PRO A 132 15.53 -29.77 7.48
C PRO A 132 14.23 -29.30 8.14
N GLY A 133 13.42 -28.56 7.39
CA GLY A 133 12.02 -28.30 7.73
C GLY A 133 11.55 -26.89 7.37
N GLU A 134 11.00 -26.74 6.17
CA GLU A 134 9.80 -25.95 5.83
C GLU A 134 9.72 -25.81 4.30
N GLU A 135 8.94 -26.71 3.71
CA GLU A 135 8.52 -26.65 2.32
C GLU A 135 7.36 -25.64 2.20
N GLN A 136 7.66 -24.45 1.67
CA GLN A 136 6.64 -23.64 1.00
C GLN A 136 6.59 -24.07 -0.47
N THR A 137 5.74 -25.06 -0.76
CA THR A 137 5.42 -25.46 -2.14
C THR A 137 4.34 -24.53 -2.70
N THR A 138 4.79 -23.44 -3.33
CA THR A 138 4.03 -22.80 -4.41
C THR A 138 4.72 -23.11 -5.73
N ALA A 139 4.59 -24.35 -6.18
CA ALA A 139 5.07 -24.76 -7.50
C ALA A 139 3.92 -25.34 -8.31
N ALA A 140 3.69 -24.77 -9.48
CA ALA A 140 2.87 -25.38 -10.51
C ALA A 140 3.43 -26.78 -10.83
N ASN A 141 2.62 -27.81 -10.64
CA ASN A 141 3.00 -29.20 -10.87
C ASN A 141 2.98 -29.53 -12.38
N PHE A 142 4.10 -29.40 -13.10
CA PHE A 142 4.26 -30.23 -14.30
C PHE A 142 4.49 -31.64 -13.77
N THR A 143 3.46 -32.46 -13.89
CA THR A 143 3.60 -33.86 -13.48
C THR A 143 4.44 -34.54 -14.56
N LEU A 144 5.68 -34.91 -14.22
CA LEU A 144 6.58 -35.73 -15.04
C LEU A 144 6.06 -37.17 -15.22
N THR A 145 4.75 -37.38 -15.33
CA THR A 145 4.14 -38.68 -15.59
C THR A 145 4.38 -39.05 -17.06
N ALA A 146 5.48 -39.79 -17.27
CA ALA A 146 5.74 -40.68 -18.40
C ALA A 146 5.07 -40.30 -19.73
N GLN A 147 5.38 -39.12 -20.28
CA GLN A 147 4.96 -38.75 -21.63
C GLN A 147 5.92 -39.36 -22.66
N ALA A 148 5.42 -40.33 -23.42
CA ALA A 148 6.11 -40.93 -24.56
C ALA A 148 5.69 -40.20 -25.86
N GLY A 149 6.44 -39.16 -26.24
CA GLY A 149 6.25 -38.42 -27.50
C GLY A 149 6.94 -37.05 -27.48
N PRO A 150 7.14 -36.40 -28.64
CA PRO A 150 7.61 -35.01 -28.71
C PRO A 150 6.58 -34.06 -28.08
N LEU A 151 7.06 -33.08 -27.30
CA LEU A 151 6.20 -32.10 -26.65
C LEU A 151 5.46 -31.23 -27.68
N ASN A 152 4.17 -30.98 -27.45
CA ASN A 152 3.43 -29.98 -28.21
C ASN A 152 3.79 -28.55 -27.75
N GLU A 153 3.35 -27.53 -28.49
CA GLU A 153 3.71 -26.13 -28.24
C GLU A 153 3.27 -25.64 -26.84
N THR A 154 2.07 -26.03 -26.39
CA THR A 154 1.57 -25.69 -25.05
C THR A 154 2.43 -26.32 -23.95
N GLN A 155 2.79 -27.59 -24.10
CA GLN A 155 3.66 -28.31 -23.16
C GLN A 155 5.08 -27.72 -23.15
N ILE A 156 5.61 -27.30 -24.30
CA ILE A 156 6.89 -26.59 -24.39
C ILE A 156 6.80 -25.28 -23.61
N GLN A 157 5.71 -24.50 -23.75
CA GLN A 157 5.53 -23.26 -23.01
C GLN A 157 5.44 -23.48 -21.50
N GLU A 158 4.67 -24.48 -21.04
CA GLU A 158 4.56 -24.83 -19.62
C GLU A 158 5.88 -25.29 -19.01
N LEU A 159 6.62 -26.16 -19.72
CA LEU A 159 7.94 -26.63 -19.30
C LEU A 159 8.95 -25.47 -19.21
N ASN A 160 8.94 -24.57 -20.21
CA ASN A 160 9.78 -23.38 -20.19
C ASN A 160 9.44 -22.44 -19.04
N LEU A 161 8.15 -22.27 -18.74
CA LEU A 161 7.70 -21.44 -17.63
C LEU A 161 8.30 -21.95 -16.32
N GLN A 162 8.23 -23.25 -16.07
CA GLN A 162 8.74 -23.84 -14.84
C GLN A 162 10.26 -23.78 -14.73
N VAL A 163 10.98 -24.09 -15.80
CA VAL A 163 12.45 -23.95 -15.81
C VAL A 163 12.86 -22.50 -15.54
N ARG A 164 12.20 -21.53 -16.20
CA ARG A 164 12.47 -20.10 -15.97
C ARG A 164 12.12 -19.67 -14.56
N THR A 165 11.06 -20.20 -13.94
CA THR A 165 10.75 -19.98 -12.51
C THR A 165 11.89 -20.50 -11.63
N ILE A 166 12.35 -21.73 -11.84
CA ILE A 166 13.44 -22.33 -11.05
C ILE A 166 14.72 -21.49 -11.20
N LEU A 167 15.09 -21.12 -12.43
CA LEU A 167 16.28 -20.29 -12.68
C LEU A 167 16.14 -18.88 -12.09
N ALA A 168 14.95 -18.30 -12.12
CA ALA A 168 14.69 -16.98 -11.53
C ALA A 168 14.92 -16.96 -10.03
N HIS A 169 14.37 -17.96 -9.32
CA HIS A 169 14.47 -18.05 -7.87
C HIS A 169 15.89 -18.45 -7.41
N ASN A 170 16.53 -19.37 -8.14
CA ASN A 170 17.75 -20.01 -7.67
C ASN A 170 19.04 -19.48 -8.33
N CYS A 171 18.96 -18.80 -9.48
CA CYS A 171 20.15 -18.52 -10.30
C CYS A 171 20.34 -17.03 -10.69
N TYR A 172 19.27 -16.27 -10.98
CA TYR A 172 19.40 -14.92 -11.54
C TYR A 172 20.10 -13.91 -10.60
N ASN A 173 20.05 -14.15 -9.29
CA ASN A 173 20.77 -13.34 -8.29
C ASN A 173 22.30 -13.29 -8.52
N CYS A 174 22.87 -14.31 -9.16
CA CYS A 174 24.30 -14.38 -9.48
C CYS A 174 24.62 -14.50 -10.97
N HIS A 175 23.65 -14.93 -11.78
CA HIS A 175 23.78 -15.18 -13.22
C HIS A 175 22.64 -14.50 -14.02
N GLY A 176 22.34 -13.25 -13.66
CA GLY A 176 21.32 -12.43 -14.31
C GLY A 176 21.89 -11.09 -14.76
N SER A 177 21.07 -10.22 -15.35
CA SER A 177 21.55 -8.93 -15.87
C SER A 177 22.17 -8.01 -14.79
N ALA A 178 21.76 -8.15 -13.52
CA ALA A 178 22.29 -7.35 -12.41
C ALA A 178 23.68 -7.82 -11.93
N LYS A 179 23.97 -9.12 -12.08
CA LYS A 179 25.22 -9.74 -11.61
C LYS A 179 25.56 -10.91 -12.52
N VAL A 180 26.73 -10.85 -13.15
CA VAL A 180 27.17 -11.80 -14.18
C VAL A 180 28.41 -12.54 -13.67
N LYS A 181 28.24 -13.47 -12.74
CA LYS A 181 29.38 -14.30 -12.26
C LYS A 181 29.79 -15.32 -13.33
N GLY A 182 31.10 -15.50 -13.50
CA GLY A 182 31.67 -16.43 -14.49
C GLY A 182 31.24 -16.11 -15.92
N GLU A 183 31.03 -14.82 -16.22
CA GLU A 183 30.53 -14.30 -17.51
C GLU A 183 29.21 -14.94 -17.99
N LEU A 184 28.49 -15.62 -17.08
CA LEU A 184 27.30 -16.40 -17.40
C LEU A 184 26.02 -15.66 -17.05
N ARG A 185 25.08 -15.66 -18.00
CA ARG A 185 23.70 -15.19 -17.82
C ARG A 185 22.71 -16.28 -18.20
N LEU A 186 21.70 -16.47 -17.35
CA LEU A 186 20.68 -17.53 -17.48
C LEU A 186 19.27 -16.96 -17.71
N ASP A 187 19.12 -15.65 -17.79
CA ASP A 187 17.85 -14.89 -17.80
C ASP A 187 17.32 -14.56 -19.20
N SER A 188 18.02 -14.98 -20.26
CA SER A 188 17.57 -14.81 -21.66
C SER A 188 18.06 -15.97 -22.54
N LYS A 189 17.34 -16.22 -23.64
CA LYS A 189 17.66 -17.29 -24.61
C LYS A 189 19.08 -17.12 -25.15
N GLU A 190 19.38 -15.93 -25.66
CA GLU A 190 20.65 -15.66 -26.32
C GLU A 190 21.80 -15.84 -25.33
N ALA A 191 21.64 -15.37 -24.09
CA ALA A 191 22.69 -15.46 -23.09
C ALA A 191 22.89 -16.87 -22.53
N ILE A 192 21.79 -17.61 -22.27
CA ILE A 192 21.88 -18.97 -21.69
C ILE A 192 22.56 -19.94 -22.67
N PHE A 193 22.31 -19.79 -23.97
CA PHE A 193 22.94 -20.60 -25.02
C PHE A 193 24.34 -20.10 -25.43
N LYS A 194 24.66 -18.82 -25.18
CA LYS A 194 26.03 -18.30 -25.35
C LYS A 194 27.00 -18.96 -24.36
N GLY A 195 26.55 -19.25 -23.15
CA GLY A 195 27.39 -19.81 -22.09
C GLY A 195 28.14 -18.75 -21.28
N GLY A 196 29.16 -19.19 -20.54
CA GLY A 196 29.99 -18.33 -19.70
C GLY A 196 31.48 -18.50 -19.96
N GLU A 197 32.30 -18.10 -18.99
CA GLU A 197 33.78 -18.11 -19.02
C GLU A 197 34.37 -19.48 -19.42
N HIS A 198 33.70 -20.58 -19.05
CA HIS A 198 34.14 -21.95 -19.34
C HIS A 198 33.42 -22.59 -20.54
N GLY A 199 32.77 -21.78 -21.38
CA GLY A 199 32.06 -22.23 -22.57
C GLY A 199 30.57 -22.49 -22.33
N LYS A 200 29.99 -23.36 -23.16
CA LYS A 200 28.55 -23.65 -23.15
C LYS A 200 28.13 -24.32 -21.83
N VAL A 201 27.10 -23.77 -21.19
CA VAL A 201 26.56 -24.35 -19.96
C VAL A 201 25.42 -25.33 -20.21
N ILE A 202 24.79 -25.24 -21.38
CA ILE A 202 23.72 -26.13 -21.83
C ILE A 202 24.08 -26.63 -23.21
N VAL A 203 24.01 -27.94 -23.38
CA VAL A 203 24.07 -28.63 -24.67
C VAL A 203 22.67 -29.20 -24.93
N PRO A 204 21.89 -28.58 -25.84
CA PRO A 204 20.56 -29.07 -26.21
C PRO A 204 20.53 -30.57 -26.50
N GLY A 205 19.69 -31.33 -25.77
CA GLY A 205 19.50 -32.76 -25.97
C GLY A 205 20.49 -33.65 -25.22
N ASP A 206 21.57 -33.07 -24.66
CA ASP A 206 22.61 -33.82 -23.96
C ASP A 206 22.74 -33.37 -22.51
N VAL A 207 22.18 -34.20 -21.62
CA VAL A 207 22.20 -34.00 -20.17
C VAL A 207 23.58 -34.24 -19.56
N HIS A 208 24.45 -35.02 -20.20
CA HIS A 208 25.74 -35.42 -19.65
C HIS A 208 26.81 -34.37 -19.91
N THR A 209 26.77 -33.70 -21.07
CA THR A 209 27.71 -32.62 -21.43
C THR A 209 27.22 -31.24 -20.99
N SER A 210 25.96 -31.12 -20.56
CA SER A 210 25.42 -29.88 -20.00
C SER A 210 25.98 -29.58 -18.61
N GLU A 211 26.95 -28.67 -18.58
CA GLU A 211 27.65 -28.24 -17.37
C GLU A 211 26.72 -27.71 -16.27
N LEU A 212 25.61 -27.05 -16.64
CA LEU A 212 24.57 -26.62 -15.71
C LEU A 212 24.05 -27.80 -14.88
N LEU A 213 23.70 -28.92 -15.54
CA LEU A 213 23.12 -30.08 -14.88
C LEU A 213 24.16 -30.80 -14.00
N ARG A 214 25.42 -30.87 -14.46
CA ARG A 214 26.53 -31.41 -13.65
C ARG A 214 26.65 -30.63 -12.34
N ARG A 215 26.74 -29.29 -12.41
CA ARG A 215 26.99 -28.44 -11.23
C ARG A 215 25.85 -28.41 -10.22
N ILE A 216 24.59 -28.51 -10.66
CA ILE A 216 23.44 -28.56 -9.73
C ILE A 216 23.26 -29.93 -9.07
N LYS A 217 23.84 -31.00 -9.64
CA LYS A 217 23.83 -32.35 -9.06
C LYS A 217 25.02 -32.62 -8.12
N LEU A 218 26.02 -31.74 -8.09
CA LEU A 218 27.19 -31.92 -7.23
C LEU A 218 26.81 -31.81 -5.74
N PRO A 219 27.46 -32.59 -4.85
CA PRO A 219 27.30 -32.43 -3.41
C PRO A 219 27.65 -31.00 -2.97
N ARG A 220 26.95 -30.46 -1.97
CA ARG A 220 27.19 -29.11 -1.45
C ARG A 220 28.62 -28.86 -0.93
N SER A 221 29.34 -29.92 -0.60
CA SER A 221 30.75 -29.84 -0.19
C SER A 221 31.70 -29.58 -1.35
N ASP A 222 31.25 -29.75 -2.59
CA ASP A 222 32.03 -29.51 -3.79
C ASP A 222 32.12 -28.00 -4.08
N LYS A 223 33.30 -27.53 -4.46
CA LYS A 223 33.56 -26.11 -4.75
C LYS A 223 32.89 -25.64 -6.05
N GLU A 224 32.56 -26.58 -6.93
CA GLU A 224 31.89 -26.30 -8.20
C GLU A 224 30.37 -26.44 -8.11
N ALA A 225 29.84 -26.88 -6.96
CA ALA A 225 28.41 -27.03 -6.74
C ALA A 225 27.68 -25.69 -6.86
N MET A 226 26.57 -25.70 -7.59
CA MET A 226 25.70 -24.54 -7.76
C MET A 226 24.30 -24.85 -7.23
N PRO A 227 23.61 -23.90 -6.56
CA PRO A 227 24.06 -22.54 -6.24
C PRO A 227 25.16 -22.51 -5.15
N THR A 228 26.16 -21.62 -5.31
CA THR A 228 27.27 -21.43 -4.34
C THR A 228 26.82 -20.78 -3.02
N LYS A 229 25.66 -20.13 -3.01
CA LYS A 229 24.99 -19.54 -1.84
C LYS A 229 23.48 -19.73 -2.02
N GLY A 230 22.75 -19.93 -0.92
CA GLY A 230 21.30 -20.21 -0.94
C GLY A 230 20.95 -21.70 -0.90
N LYS A 231 19.64 -22.02 -0.87
CA LYS A 231 19.12 -23.41 -0.84
C LYS A 231 19.51 -24.17 -2.12
N ALA A 232 19.64 -25.49 -1.99
CA ALA A 232 19.92 -26.37 -3.11
C ALA A 232 18.62 -26.60 -3.84
N LEU A 233 18.69 -26.88 -5.14
CA LEU A 233 17.50 -27.28 -5.87
C LEU A 233 16.99 -28.61 -5.32
N SER A 234 15.66 -28.74 -5.23
CA SER A 234 15.02 -30.00 -4.87
C SER A 234 15.25 -31.05 -5.95
N LYS A 235 14.99 -32.33 -5.64
CA LYS A 235 15.13 -33.40 -6.63
C LYS A 235 14.17 -33.19 -7.80
N GLU A 236 12.99 -32.66 -7.53
CA GLU A 236 11.93 -32.35 -8.48
C GLU A 236 12.36 -31.20 -9.40
N GLU A 237 12.93 -30.12 -8.85
CA GLU A 237 13.45 -28.99 -9.64
C GLU A 237 14.59 -29.42 -10.57
N ILE A 238 15.52 -30.25 -10.08
CA ILE A 238 16.60 -30.82 -10.90
C ILE A 238 16.02 -31.70 -12.00
N ALA A 239 15.01 -32.52 -11.70
CA ALA A 239 14.37 -33.40 -12.69
C ALA A 239 13.66 -32.60 -13.80
N VAL A 240 13.04 -31.46 -13.47
CA VAL A 240 12.43 -30.56 -14.47
C VAL A 240 13.49 -29.97 -15.41
N ILE A 241 14.61 -29.48 -14.87
CA ILE A 241 15.72 -28.95 -15.68
C ILE A 241 16.34 -30.06 -16.56
N GLU A 242 16.56 -31.25 -15.99
CA GLU A 242 17.07 -32.41 -16.71
C GLU A 242 16.16 -32.81 -17.87
N TYR A 243 14.86 -32.88 -17.62
CA TYR A 243 13.87 -33.18 -18.65
C TYR A 243 13.88 -32.12 -19.75
N TRP A 244 13.92 -30.84 -19.39
CA TRP A 244 13.98 -29.75 -20.36
C TRP A 244 15.23 -29.81 -21.24
N ILE A 245 16.42 -30.06 -20.67
CA ILE A 245 17.66 -30.25 -21.45
C ILE A 245 17.53 -31.45 -22.38
N LYS A 246 16.99 -32.58 -21.89
CA LYS A 246 16.76 -33.80 -22.67
C LYS A 246 15.84 -33.56 -23.87
N GLN A 247 14.85 -32.68 -23.74
CA GLN A 247 13.95 -32.29 -24.84
C GLN A 247 14.59 -31.31 -25.85
N GLY A 248 15.89 -31.07 -25.78
CA GLY A 248 16.58 -30.11 -26.64
C GLY A 248 16.65 -28.70 -26.05
N ALA A 249 16.42 -28.54 -24.74
CA ALA A 249 16.27 -27.25 -24.08
C ALA A 249 15.38 -26.30 -24.89
N PRO A 250 14.17 -26.76 -25.29
CA PRO A 250 13.34 -26.00 -26.22
C PRO A 250 13.05 -24.66 -25.60
N TRP A 251 13.23 -23.58 -26.34
CA TRP A 251 12.87 -22.23 -25.92
C TRP A 251 11.79 -21.74 -26.87
N PRO A 252 10.68 -21.17 -26.40
CA PRO A 252 9.59 -20.79 -27.29
C PRO A 252 10.09 -19.80 -28.34
N SER A 253 9.73 -20.07 -29.59
CA SER A 253 10.04 -19.25 -30.77
C SER A 253 9.05 -18.10 -30.96
N GLY A 254 7.96 -18.06 -30.18
CA GLY A 254 6.97 -16.99 -30.13
C GLY A 254 7.05 -16.16 -28.84
N GLU A 255 6.04 -15.34 -28.58
CA GLU A 255 5.94 -14.58 -27.33
C GLU A 255 5.96 -15.54 -26.13
N LEU A 256 7.01 -15.43 -25.32
CA LEU A 256 7.13 -16.19 -24.08
C LEU A 256 5.88 -15.92 -23.23
N LYS A 257 5.18 -16.98 -22.83
CA LYS A 257 4.13 -16.83 -21.83
C LYS A 257 4.77 -16.19 -20.58
N SER A 258 4.16 -15.10 -20.15
CA SER A 258 4.57 -14.37 -18.97
C SER A 258 4.62 -15.29 -17.75
N LEU A 259 5.62 -15.09 -16.88
CA LEU A 259 5.64 -15.66 -15.53
C LEU A 259 4.57 -15.01 -14.64
N TYR A 260 4.14 -13.81 -15.02
CA TYR A 260 3.15 -13.02 -14.32
C TYR A 260 1.82 -13.14 -15.04
N ARG A 261 0.71 -13.01 -14.30
CA ARG A 261 -0.58 -12.81 -14.97
C ARG A 261 -0.52 -11.44 -15.66
N VAL A 262 -1.04 -11.36 -16.89
CA VAL A 262 -1.27 -10.09 -17.58
C VAL A 262 -2.76 -9.96 -17.78
N ALA A 263 -3.37 -8.90 -17.25
CA ALA A 263 -4.77 -8.62 -17.49
C ALA A 263 -4.98 -8.26 -18.96
N GLU A 264 -6.00 -8.86 -19.58
CA GLU A 264 -6.36 -8.56 -20.96
C GLU A 264 -6.70 -7.07 -21.11
N LEU A 265 -6.16 -6.47 -22.16
CA LEU A 265 -6.40 -5.05 -22.47
C LEU A 265 -7.84 -4.82 -22.93
N ALA A 266 -8.36 -5.70 -23.79
CA ALA A 266 -9.69 -5.54 -24.37
C ALA A 266 -10.79 -5.63 -23.29
N PRO A 267 -11.86 -4.82 -23.39
CA PRO A 267 -13.03 -4.99 -22.57
C PRO A 267 -13.73 -6.31 -22.92
N ARG A 268 -14.39 -6.91 -21.94
CA ARG A 268 -15.25 -8.07 -22.12
C ARG A 268 -16.65 -7.71 -21.64
N LEU A 269 -17.68 -8.07 -22.41
CA LEU A 269 -19.07 -7.95 -21.97
C LEU A 269 -19.57 -9.32 -21.47
N PRO A 270 -19.51 -9.59 -20.17
CA PRO A 270 -20.10 -10.80 -19.64
C PRO A 270 -21.63 -10.73 -19.71
N LYS A 271 -22.27 -11.86 -19.98
CA LYS A 271 -23.73 -11.97 -19.94
C LYS A 271 -24.22 -11.78 -18.51
N ILE A 272 -25.13 -10.83 -18.30
CA ILE A 272 -25.76 -10.61 -16.98
C ILE A 272 -26.53 -11.89 -16.59
N PRO A 273 -26.31 -12.45 -15.39
CA PRO A 273 -27.06 -13.61 -14.91
C PRO A 273 -28.57 -13.32 -14.83
N ALA A 274 -29.40 -14.36 -14.84
CA ALA A 274 -30.83 -14.19 -14.73
C ALA A 274 -31.23 -13.71 -13.32
N ALA A 275 -32.26 -12.85 -13.25
CA ALA A 275 -32.84 -12.41 -11.99
C ALA A 275 -33.20 -13.62 -11.11
N THR A 276 -32.84 -13.57 -9.83
CA THR A 276 -33.04 -14.68 -8.89
C THR A 276 -33.73 -14.15 -7.63
N GLY A 277 -34.98 -14.57 -7.39
CA GLY A 277 -35.75 -14.13 -6.24
C GLY A 277 -35.99 -12.63 -6.26
N ASP A 278 -35.48 -11.93 -5.25
CA ASP A 278 -35.60 -10.49 -5.08
C ASP A 278 -34.35 -9.72 -5.57
N LEU A 279 -33.37 -10.41 -6.18
CA LEU A 279 -32.18 -9.80 -6.79
C LEU A 279 -32.46 -9.42 -8.24
N SER A 280 -32.36 -8.12 -8.54
CA SER A 280 -32.55 -7.57 -9.89
C SER A 280 -31.44 -6.60 -10.32
N ASN A 281 -30.66 -6.05 -9.38
CA ASN A 281 -29.50 -5.22 -9.69
C ASN A 281 -28.39 -6.11 -10.28
N PRO A 282 -27.78 -5.78 -11.43
CA PRO A 282 -26.74 -6.62 -12.03
C PRO A 282 -25.54 -6.90 -11.13
N VAL A 283 -25.14 -5.96 -10.26
CA VAL A 283 -24.09 -6.19 -9.24
C VAL A 283 -24.46 -7.38 -8.37
N ASP A 284 -25.70 -7.40 -7.87
CA ASP A 284 -26.20 -8.48 -7.02
C ASP A 284 -26.25 -9.80 -7.78
N LEU A 285 -26.54 -9.79 -9.08
CA LEU A 285 -26.63 -11.00 -9.90
C LEU A 285 -25.26 -11.65 -10.12
N PHE A 286 -24.23 -10.86 -10.42
CA PHE A 286 -22.86 -11.38 -10.50
C PHE A 286 -22.34 -11.86 -9.15
N VAL A 287 -22.63 -11.12 -8.07
CA VAL A 287 -22.24 -11.52 -6.71
C VAL A 287 -22.99 -12.79 -6.28
N ASN A 288 -24.25 -12.95 -6.68
CA ASN A 288 -25.03 -14.15 -6.39
C ASN A 288 -24.44 -15.39 -7.05
N ASP A 289 -24.01 -15.31 -8.31
CA ASP A 289 -23.33 -16.43 -8.97
C ASP A 289 -21.97 -16.74 -8.33
N TYR A 290 -21.23 -15.70 -7.92
CA TYR A 290 -20.01 -15.88 -7.11
C TYR A 290 -20.31 -16.56 -5.76
N PHE A 291 -21.36 -16.14 -5.04
CA PHE A 291 -21.77 -16.74 -3.77
C PHE A 291 -22.21 -18.20 -3.94
N LYS A 292 -22.96 -18.54 -4.98
CA LYS A 292 -23.31 -19.94 -5.30
C LYS A 292 -22.05 -20.78 -5.54
N LYS A 293 -21.10 -20.28 -6.33
CA LYS A 293 -19.83 -20.98 -6.62
C LYS A 293 -19.01 -21.21 -5.36
N ASN A 294 -18.97 -20.24 -4.45
CA ASN A 294 -18.19 -20.30 -3.20
C ASN A 294 -19.00 -20.82 -2.00
N LYS A 295 -20.24 -21.28 -2.20
CA LYS A 295 -21.13 -21.80 -1.16
C LYS A 295 -21.39 -20.79 -0.01
N ILE A 296 -21.43 -19.51 -0.34
CA ILE A 296 -21.70 -18.41 0.59
C ILE A 296 -23.20 -18.14 0.59
N LYS A 297 -23.78 -17.97 1.79
CA LYS A 297 -25.19 -17.59 1.94
C LYS A 297 -25.31 -16.07 2.02
N TRP A 298 -26.34 -15.53 1.37
CA TRP A 298 -26.71 -14.14 1.53
C TRP A 298 -27.11 -13.86 2.99
N ALA A 299 -26.55 -12.81 3.57
CA ALA A 299 -26.99 -12.27 4.85
C ALA A 299 -28.14 -11.26 4.63
N ALA A 300 -28.90 -10.99 5.69
CA ALA A 300 -29.89 -9.92 5.66
C ALA A 300 -29.19 -8.56 5.46
N PRO A 301 -29.76 -7.65 4.66
CA PRO A 301 -29.26 -6.29 4.56
C PRO A 301 -29.20 -5.59 5.93
N VAL A 302 -28.25 -4.68 6.09
CA VAL A 302 -28.15 -3.85 7.30
C VAL A 302 -29.39 -2.99 7.51
N ASP A 303 -29.62 -2.62 8.77
CA ASP A 303 -30.70 -1.72 9.15
C ASP A 303 -30.55 -0.33 8.53
N ASP A 304 -31.64 0.43 8.51
CA ASP A 304 -31.69 1.74 7.85
C ASP A 304 -30.79 2.80 8.49
N ARG A 305 -30.53 2.74 9.81
CA ARG A 305 -29.61 3.67 10.48
C ARG A 305 -28.18 3.41 10.01
N THR A 306 -27.78 2.15 9.99
CA THR A 306 -26.47 1.74 9.47
C THR A 306 -26.33 2.15 8.00
N TYR A 307 -27.35 1.90 7.16
CA TYR A 307 -27.33 2.25 5.75
C TYR A 307 -27.21 3.77 5.51
N ILE A 308 -28.06 4.61 6.13
CA ILE A 308 -27.99 6.06 5.90
C ILE A 308 -26.65 6.64 6.35
N ARG A 309 -26.14 6.18 7.50
CA ARG A 309 -24.84 6.63 8.02
C ARG A 309 -23.71 6.28 7.06
N ARG A 310 -23.68 5.04 6.58
CA ARG A 310 -22.68 4.52 5.63
C ARG A 310 -22.68 5.32 4.32
N VAL A 311 -23.85 5.51 3.71
CA VAL A 311 -24.00 6.21 2.43
C VAL A 311 -23.67 7.70 2.54
N TYR A 312 -24.05 8.37 3.64
CA TYR A 312 -23.70 9.78 3.83
C TYR A 312 -22.19 9.99 3.86
N ILE A 313 -21.46 9.15 4.60
CA ILE A 313 -20.00 9.23 4.64
C ILE A 313 -19.40 8.91 3.28
N ASP A 314 -19.79 7.80 2.65
CA ASP A 314 -19.20 7.38 1.37
C ASP A 314 -19.47 8.35 0.22
N VAL A 315 -20.57 9.11 0.26
CA VAL A 315 -20.90 10.07 -0.81
C VAL A 315 -20.40 11.48 -0.50
N THR A 316 -20.53 11.93 0.77
CA THR A 316 -20.31 13.34 1.14
C THR A 316 -19.18 13.55 2.15
N GLY A 317 -18.63 12.48 2.72
CA GLY A 317 -17.62 12.52 3.79
C GLY A 317 -18.13 13.09 5.11
N LEU A 318 -19.46 13.26 5.26
CA LEU A 318 -20.09 13.88 6.42
C LEU A 318 -21.02 12.91 7.14
N LEU A 319 -21.23 13.16 8.44
CA LEU A 319 -22.28 12.49 9.19
C LEU A 319 -23.68 12.96 8.71
N PRO A 320 -24.68 12.08 8.66
CA PRO A 320 -26.05 12.49 8.37
C PRO A 320 -26.58 13.42 9.47
N PRO A 321 -27.25 14.54 9.10
CA PRO A 321 -27.93 15.38 10.09
C PRO A 321 -29.03 14.59 10.82
N PRO A 322 -29.24 14.80 12.14
CA PRO A 322 -30.23 14.06 12.92
C PRO A 322 -31.63 14.02 12.29
N ASP A 323 -32.12 15.16 11.80
CA ASP A 323 -33.44 15.26 11.17
C ASP A 323 -33.54 14.43 9.87
N SER A 324 -32.43 14.29 9.15
CA SER A 324 -32.37 13.44 7.95
C SER A 324 -32.42 11.96 8.31
N ILE A 325 -31.83 11.55 9.44
CA ILE A 325 -31.94 10.19 9.97
C ILE A 325 -33.39 9.93 10.36
N ASP A 326 -33.99 10.79 11.17
CA ASP A 326 -35.36 10.62 11.66
C ASP A 326 -36.37 10.53 10.51
N ALA A 327 -36.23 11.38 9.48
CA ALA A 327 -37.06 11.33 8.30
C ALA A 327 -36.90 10.01 7.52
N PHE A 328 -35.67 9.53 7.36
CA PHE A 328 -35.39 8.30 6.62
C PHE A 328 -35.84 7.03 7.35
N LEU A 329 -35.74 7.01 8.68
CA LEU A 329 -36.23 5.90 9.51
C LEU A 329 -37.77 5.82 9.50
N LYS A 330 -38.46 6.96 9.39
CA LYS A 330 -39.94 7.02 9.28
C LYS A 330 -40.45 6.69 7.88
N ASP A 331 -39.65 6.91 6.84
CA ASP A 331 -40.04 6.58 5.47
C ASP A 331 -40.13 5.06 5.29
N THR A 332 -41.27 4.59 4.81
CA THR A 332 -41.56 3.16 4.55
C THR A 332 -41.62 2.84 3.05
N SER A 333 -41.30 3.81 2.19
CA SER A 333 -41.36 3.66 0.74
C SER A 333 -40.36 2.60 0.25
N PRO A 334 -40.77 1.68 -0.65
CA PRO A 334 -39.93 0.56 -1.11
C PRO A 334 -38.67 0.99 -1.90
N GLY A 335 -38.59 2.26 -2.33
CA GLY A 335 -37.45 2.85 -3.05
C GLY A 335 -36.62 3.86 -2.26
N LYS A 336 -36.85 4.03 -0.95
CA LYS A 336 -36.25 5.12 -0.15
C LYS A 336 -34.72 5.15 -0.20
N ARG A 337 -34.06 3.98 -0.26
CA ARG A 337 -32.60 3.85 -0.35
C ARG A 337 -32.05 4.45 -1.66
N SER A 338 -32.66 4.12 -2.79
CA SER A 338 -32.31 4.67 -4.11
C SER A 338 -32.56 6.18 -4.20
N VAL A 339 -33.67 6.66 -3.62
CA VAL A 339 -33.97 8.11 -3.55
C VAL A 339 -32.94 8.84 -2.69
N LEU A 340 -32.55 8.27 -1.55
CA LEU A 340 -31.51 8.81 -0.68
C LEU A 340 -30.18 8.95 -1.43
N VAL A 341 -29.72 7.88 -2.09
CA VAL A 341 -28.45 7.89 -2.85
C VAL A 341 -28.50 8.94 -3.96
N SER A 342 -29.59 9.00 -4.73
CA SER A 342 -29.76 10.00 -5.80
C SER A 342 -29.66 11.42 -5.24
N ARG A 343 -30.35 11.71 -4.14
CA ARG A 343 -30.33 13.02 -3.48
C ARG A 343 -28.95 13.40 -2.95
N LEU A 344 -28.17 12.44 -2.45
CA LEU A 344 -26.82 12.71 -1.96
C LEU A 344 -25.84 12.98 -3.09
N LEU A 345 -25.95 12.26 -4.21
CA LEU A 345 -25.09 12.47 -5.38
C LEU A 345 -25.37 13.80 -6.09
N THR A 346 -26.54 14.40 -5.88
CA THR A 346 -26.86 15.78 -6.33
C THR A 346 -26.35 16.87 -5.38
N ARG A 347 -25.74 16.54 -4.24
CA ARG A 347 -25.07 17.52 -3.36
C ARG A 347 -23.67 17.81 -3.90
N ASP A 348 -23.61 18.46 -5.06
CA ASP A 348 -22.41 18.53 -5.89
C ASP A 348 -21.19 19.10 -5.17
N ASP A 349 -21.36 20.16 -4.36
CA ASP A 349 -20.26 20.75 -3.59
C ASP A 349 -19.75 19.85 -2.45
N ASP A 350 -20.64 19.12 -1.77
CA ASP A 350 -20.26 18.19 -0.70
C ASP A 350 -19.57 16.95 -1.27
N TYR A 351 -20.12 16.42 -2.37
CA TYR A 351 -19.55 15.32 -3.13
C TYR A 351 -18.16 15.68 -3.63
N ALA A 352 -18.00 16.83 -4.28
CA ALA A 352 -16.72 17.28 -4.81
C ALA A 352 -15.69 17.47 -3.68
N GLN A 353 -16.06 18.12 -2.57
CA GLN A 353 -15.14 18.29 -1.43
C GLN A 353 -14.71 16.96 -0.82
N HIS A 354 -15.56 15.94 -0.77
CA HIS A 354 -15.20 14.62 -0.27
C HIS A 354 -14.28 13.87 -1.25
N TRP A 355 -14.69 13.77 -2.51
CA TRP A 355 -13.96 13.02 -3.53
C TRP A 355 -12.67 13.71 -3.99
N LEU A 356 -12.48 14.99 -3.68
CA LEU A 356 -11.17 15.65 -3.77
C LEU A 356 -10.09 14.85 -3.06
N THR A 357 -10.35 14.29 -1.88
CA THR A 357 -9.36 13.52 -1.12
C THR A 357 -8.89 12.29 -1.90
N PHE A 358 -9.83 11.49 -2.42
CA PHE A 358 -9.56 10.30 -3.22
C PHE A 358 -8.67 10.64 -4.43
N TRP A 359 -9.02 11.71 -5.16
CA TRP A 359 -8.26 12.12 -6.34
C TRP A 359 -6.95 12.83 -6.02
N ASN A 360 -6.89 13.61 -4.94
CA ASN A 360 -5.67 14.29 -4.53
C ASN A 360 -4.54 13.29 -4.22
N ASP A 361 -4.88 12.18 -3.58
CA ASP A 361 -3.92 11.11 -3.26
C ASP A 361 -3.41 10.42 -4.53
N ALA A 362 -4.31 10.12 -5.47
CA ALA A 362 -3.96 9.49 -6.74
C ALA A 362 -3.16 10.44 -7.67
N LEU A 363 -3.54 11.72 -7.73
CA LEU A 363 -2.99 12.70 -8.66
C LEU A 363 -1.82 13.51 -8.07
N ARG A 364 -1.36 13.16 -6.86
CA ARG A 364 -0.30 13.89 -6.15
C ARG A 364 -0.62 15.38 -6.03
N ASN A 365 -1.89 15.74 -5.82
CA ASN A 365 -2.31 17.13 -5.63
C ASN A 365 -2.30 17.49 -4.14
N ASP A 366 -1.47 18.45 -3.76
CA ASP A 366 -1.37 18.94 -2.38
C ASP A 366 -1.26 20.47 -2.37
N TYR A 367 -1.25 21.08 -1.19
CA TYR A 367 -1.27 22.54 -1.01
C TYR A 367 0.04 23.10 -0.45
N THR A 368 1.01 22.21 -0.21
CA THR A 368 2.35 22.48 0.32
C THR A 368 3.36 21.50 -0.27
N GLY A 369 4.65 21.71 0.01
CA GLY A 369 5.73 20.84 -0.44
C GLY A 369 6.83 21.61 -1.17
N THR A 370 8.00 20.98 -1.31
CA THR A 370 9.21 21.64 -1.83
C THR A 370 9.05 22.12 -3.28
N GLY A 371 8.22 21.42 -4.08
CA GLY A 371 7.89 21.81 -5.45
C GLY A 371 7.15 23.15 -5.55
N TYR A 372 6.32 23.52 -4.56
CA TYR A 372 5.65 24.83 -4.57
C TYR A 372 6.63 25.98 -4.27
N ILE A 373 7.63 25.72 -3.43
CA ILE A 373 8.66 26.70 -3.06
C ILE A 373 9.58 27.00 -4.26
N THR A 374 9.79 26.02 -5.14
CA THR A 374 10.64 26.14 -6.33
C THR A 374 9.88 26.57 -7.59
N GLY A 375 8.56 26.72 -7.54
CA GLY A 375 7.72 26.89 -8.74
C GLY A 375 7.70 25.65 -9.64
N GLY A 376 8.04 24.50 -9.09
CA GLY A 376 8.14 23.20 -9.75
C GLY A 376 6.95 22.26 -9.52
N ARG A 377 5.90 22.72 -8.84
CA ARG A 377 4.64 22.00 -8.62
C ARG A 377 3.48 23.00 -8.75
N TRP A 378 2.40 22.57 -9.38
CA TRP A 378 1.18 23.35 -9.57
C TRP A 378 0.02 22.58 -8.98
N ASP A 379 -0.82 23.25 -8.18
CA ASP A 379 -2.04 22.62 -7.70
C ASP A 379 -3.08 22.63 -8.82
N ILE A 380 -3.87 21.57 -8.89
CA ILE A 380 -4.96 21.42 -9.86
C ILE A 380 -6.32 21.49 -9.16
N THR A 381 -6.37 22.07 -7.95
CA THR A 381 -7.50 21.97 -7.02
C THR A 381 -8.77 22.56 -7.61
N LYS A 382 -8.67 23.75 -8.21
CA LYS A 382 -9.80 24.41 -8.86
C LYS A 382 -10.36 23.58 -10.01
N TRP A 383 -9.47 23.07 -10.88
CA TRP A 383 -9.84 22.22 -12.01
C TRP A 383 -10.46 20.90 -11.55
N LEU A 384 -9.85 20.25 -10.56
CA LEU A 384 -10.29 18.97 -10.03
C LEU A 384 -11.65 19.11 -9.34
N TYR A 385 -11.80 20.12 -8.50
CA TYR A 385 -13.07 20.46 -7.86
C TYR A 385 -14.19 20.64 -8.88
N THR A 386 -13.95 21.48 -9.89
CA THR A 386 -14.93 21.78 -10.95
C THR A 386 -15.30 20.51 -11.70
N SER A 387 -14.30 19.70 -12.06
CA SER A 387 -14.50 18.44 -12.77
C SER A 387 -15.34 17.43 -11.96
N LEU A 388 -15.18 17.39 -10.63
CA LEU A 388 -15.99 16.52 -9.76
C LEU A 388 -17.40 17.07 -9.54
N ARG A 389 -17.54 18.38 -9.33
CA ARG A 389 -18.81 19.08 -9.12
C ARG A 389 -19.73 18.88 -10.34
N GLU A 390 -19.19 19.10 -11.52
CA GLU A 390 -19.90 19.00 -12.80
C GLU A 390 -20.01 17.55 -13.33
N ASN A 391 -19.46 16.57 -12.59
CA ASN A 391 -19.45 15.16 -12.97
C ASN A 391 -18.87 14.94 -14.37
N LYS A 392 -17.70 15.54 -14.63
CA LYS A 392 -17.00 15.46 -15.91
C LYS A 392 -16.84 13.99 -16.33
N PRO A 393 -17.22 13.62 -17.57
CA PRO A 393 -16.99 12.29 -18.10
C PRO A 393 -15.54 11.86 -17.91
N TYR A 394 -15.31 10.66 -17.39
CA TYR A 394 -13.96 10.25 -16.97
C TYR A 394 -12.95 10.17 -18.13
N ASN A 395 -13.40 9.83 -19.34
CA ASN A 395 -12.57 9.91 -20.53
C ASN A 395 -12.02 11.34 -20.77
N GLU A 396 -12.86 12.37 -20.64
CA GLU A 396 -12.43 13.76 -20.75
C GLU A 396 -11.57 14.21 -19.56
N PHE A 397 -11.87 13.71 -18.36
CA PHE A 397 -11.03 13.90 -17.17
C PHE A 397 -9.60 13.39 -17.40
N VAL A 398 -9.45 12.16 -17.90
CA VAL A 398 -8.15 11.55 -18.22
C VAL A 398 -7.46 12.29 -19.37
N ARG A 399 -8.21 12.64 -20.43
CA ARG A 399 -7.70 13.40 -21.57
C ARG A 399 -7.03 14.70 -21.13
N GLN A 400 -7.70 15.46 -20.28
CA GLN A 400 -7.19 16.73 -19.76
C GLN A 400 -6.05 16.56 -18.76
N LEU A 401 -5.89 15.40 -18.12
CA LEU A 401 -4.73 15.14 -17.25
C LEU A 401 -3.50 14.69 -18.04
N VAL A 402 -3.68 13.90 -19.09
CA VAL A 402 -2.59 13.36 -19.93
C VAL A 402 -2.09 14.38 -20.95
N SER A 403 -3.01 15.13 -21.56
CA SER A 403 -2.74 16.23 -22.49
C SER A 403 -3.25 17.55 -21.90
N PRO A 404 -2.53 18.14 -20.93
CA PRO A 404 -3.09 19.18 -20.09
C PRO A 404 -3.10 20.57 -20.72
N ASP A 405 -4.02 21.39 -20.22
CA ASP A 405 -3.97 22.83 -20.34
C ASP A 405 -3.28 23.45 -19.10
N LYS A 406 -3.39 24.77 -18.93
CA LYS A 406 -2.77 25.48 -17.81
C LYS A 406 -3.36 25.08 -16.44
N GLU A 407 -4.62 24.69 -16.38
CA GLU A 407 -5.35 24.40 -15.13
C GLU A 407 -5.17 22.95 -14.66
N SER A 408 -4.89 22.01 -15.58
CA SER A 408 -4.71 20.58 -15.28
C SER A 408 -3.25 20.08 -15.34
N GLN A 409 -2.29 20.94 -15.75
CA GLN A 409 -0.89 20.54 -15.97
C GLN A 409 -0.14 19.99 -14.76
N GLY A 410 -0.61 20.22 -13.53
CA GLY A 410 0.08 19.83 -12.30
C GLY A 410 0.32 18.32 -12.18
N PHE A 411 -0.52 17.49 -12.82
CA PHE A 411 -0.39 16.03 -12.75
C PHE A 411 0.79 15.49 -13.60
N VAL A 412 0.82 15.74 -14.91
CA VAL A 412 1.87 15.18 -15.80
C VAL A 412 3.15 16.01 -15.82
N LYS A 413 3.13 17.32 -15.52
CA LYS A 413 4.39 18.07 -15.39
C LYS A 413 5.20 17.63 -14.17
N GLY A 414 4.57 16.90 -13.24
CA GLY A 414 5.21 16.29 -12.10
C GLY A 414 5.74 17.32 -11.10
N ILE A 415 6.61 16.83 -10.19
CA ILE A 415 7.27 17.66 -9.19
C ILE A 415 8.73 17.87 -9.61
N LYS A 416 9.09 19.13 -9.87
CA LYS A 416 10.47 19.55 -10.07
C LYS A 416 11.12 19.91 -8.73
N TRP A 417 11.89 18.96 -8.20
CA TRP A 417 12.68 19.10 -6.98
C TRP A 417 13.89 20.03 -7.18
N ARG A 418 14.47 20.56 -6.09
CA ARG A 418 15.78 21.25 -6.17
C ARG A 418 16.86 20.20 -6.48
N GLY A 419 17.38 20.23 -7.70
CA GLY A 419 18.37 19.26 -8.19
C GLY A 419 17.74 17.98 -8.74
N THR A 420 18.57 17.13 -9.37
CA THR A 420 18.15 15.80 -9.85
C THR A 420 18.31 14.81 -8.69
N ILE A 421 17.21 14.20 -8.21
CA ILE A 421 17.29 13.19 -7.15
C ILE A 421 18.02 11.95 -7.68
N ASN A 422 17.55 11.42 -8.82
CA ASN A 422 18.17 10.38 -9.63
C ASN A 422 17.42 10.29 -10.98
N SER A 423 17.94 9.51 -11.93
CA SER A 423 17.36 9.37 -13.28
C SER A 423 15.98 8.70 -13.27
N SER A 424 15.71 7.85 -12.29
CA SER A 424 14.42 7.17 -12.11
C SER A 424 13.31 8.08 -11.58
N GLN A 425 13.65 9.31 -11.18
CA GLN A 425 12.75 10.33 -10.64
C GLN A 425 12.82 11.63 -11.46
N SER A 426 13.29 11.58 -12.72
CA SER A 426 13.12 12.69 -13.66
C SER A 426 11.63 13.04 -13.84
N THR A 427 11.32 14.27 -14.26
CA THR A 427 9.94 14.72 -14.45
C THR A 427 9.15 13.84 -15.41
N GLU A 428 9.80 13.39 -16.48
CA GLU A 428 9.23 12.55 -17.53
C GLU A 428 9.04 11.12 -17.06
N MET A 429 10.00 10.58 -16.30
CA MET A 429 9.85 9.26 -15.68
C MET A 429 8.75 9.26 -14.62
N GLN A 430 8.65 10.32 -13.81
CA GLN A 430 7.54 10.50 -12.88
C GLN A 430 6.19 10.56 -13.64
N ALA A 431 6.10 11.27 -14.76
CA ALA A 431 4.88 11.34 -15.57
C ALA A 431 4.46 9.95 -16.08
N ALA A 432 5.40 9.20 -16.65
CA ALA A 432 5.17 7.82 -17.09
C ALA A 432 4.71 6.90 -15.94
N GLN A 433 5.40 6.95 -14.79
CA GLN A 433 5.02 6.19 -13.60
C GLN A 433 3.61 6.56 -13.11
N ASN A 434 3.27 7.85 -13.05
CA ASN A 434 1.98 8.29 -12.54
C ASN A 434 0.85 7.91 -13.50
N VAL A 435 1.02 8.12 -14.81
CA VAL A 435 0.01 7.74 -15.82
C VAL A 435 -0.22 6.23 -15.81
N ALA A 436 0.85 5.42 -15.78
CA ALA A 436 0.73 3.98 -15.69
C ALA A 436 0.07 3.52 -14.39
N GLN A 437 0.51 4.05 -13.25
CA GLN A 437 -0.02 3.64 -11.94
C GLN A 437 -1.46 4.09 -11.78
N VAL A 438 -1.79 5.35 -12.07
CA VAL A 438 -3.12 5.93 -11.83
C VAL A 438 -4.14 5.44 -12.85
N PHE A 439 -3.82 5.36 -14.13
CA PHE A 439 -4.83 5.07 -15.14
C PHE A 439 -4.84 3.61 -15.59
N LEU A 440 -3.70 2.93 -15.55
CA LEU A 440 -3.60 1.56 -16.04
C LEU A 440 -3.45 0.52 -14.93
N GLY A 441 -3.33 0.92 -13.66
CA GLY A 441 -3.06 -0.04 -12.59
C GLY A 441 -1.78 -0.83 -12.86
N LEU A 442 -0.72 -0.10 -13.22
CA LEU A 442 0.60 -0.61 -13.57
C LEU A 442 1.70 0.11 -12.79
N ASN A 443 2.56 -0.65 -12.14
CA ASN A 443 3.68 -0.08 -11.39
C ASN A 443 4.99 -0.13 -12.19
N LEU A 444 5.40 1.01 -12.74
CA LEU A 444 6.67 1.15 -13.47
C LEU A 444 7.86 1.55 -12.58
N LYS A 445 7.68 1.69 -11.26
CA LYS A 445 8.75 2.18 -10.37
C LYS A 445 9.95 1.24 -10.35
N CYS A 446 9.75 -0.07 -10.25
CA CYS A 446 10.85 -1.04 -10.35
C CYS A 446 11.54 -0.96 -11.73
N ALA A 447 10.71 -0.95 -12.77
CA ALA A 447 11.10 -0.87 -14.17
C ALA A 447 11.79 0.46 -14.56
N SER A 448 11.92 1.44 -13.66
CA SER A 448 12.58 2.72 -13.95
C SER A 448 14.07 2.76 -13.63
N CYS A 449 14.57 1.75 -12.91
CA CYS A 449 15.99 1.60 -12.56
C CYS A 449 16.62 0.34 -13.18
N HIS A 450 15.86 -0.75 -13.27
CA HIS A 450 16.25 -2.05 -13.80
C HIS A 450 15.00 -2.76 -14.35
N ASP A 451 15.12 -3.90 -15.03
CA ASP A 451 13.94 -4.68 -15.44
C ASP A 451 13.17 -5.17 -14.20
N SER A 452 11.84 -5.13 -14.25
CA SER A 452 11.02 -5.50 -13.09
C SER A 452 11.24 -6.97 -12.67
N PHE A 453 11.26 -7.23 -11.37
CA PHE A 453 11.32 -8.58 -10.81
C PHE A 453 9.93 -9.15 -10.47
N ILE A 454 8.88 -8.35 -10.65
CA ILE A 454 7.49 -8.67 -10.27
C ILE A 454 6.49 -8.51 -11.43
N SER A 455 7.00 -8.22 -12.63
CA SER A 455 6.21 -8.05 -13.86
C SER A 455 7.14 -8.18 -15.07
N ASP A 456 6.59 -8.30 -16.28
CA ASP A 456 7.41 -8.35 -17.51
C ASP A 456 7.93 -6.99 -18.00
N TRP A 457 7.54 -5.89 -17.37
CA TRP A 457 8.00 -4.55 -17.75
C TRP A 457 9.51 -4.38 -17.61
N LYS A 458 10.15 -3.94 -18.69
CA LYS A 458 11.59 -3.73 -18.77
C LYS A 458 11.97 -2.28 -18.50
N LEU A 459 13.27 -2.08 -18.25
CA LEU A 459 13.86 -0.76 -18.16
C LEU A 459 13.58 0.08 -19.41
N GLU A 460 13.75 -0.54 -20.57
CA GLU A 460 13.48 0.10 -21.86
C GLU A 460 12.02 0.52 -22.02
N ASP A 461 11.05 -0.27 -21.56
CA ASP A 461 9.62 0.06 -21.67
C ASP A 461 9.28 1.32 -20.88
N SER A 462 9.80 1.44 -19.66
CA SER A 462 9.57 2.62 -18.80
C SER A 462 10.19 3.88 -19.40
N TYR A 463 11.42 3.77 -19.94
CA TYR A 463 12.06 4.89 -20.61
C TYR A 463 11.36 5.24 -21.93
N ALA A 464 10.91 4.25 -22.71
CA ALA A 464 10.21 4.48 -23.96
C ALA A 464 8.88 5.22 -23.76
N PHE A 465 8.18 4.89 -22.68
CA PHE A 465 6.96 5.57 -22.28
C PHE A 465 7.23 6.96 -21.71
N ALA A 466 8.25 7.11 -20.85
CA ALA A 466 8.71 8.41 -20.34
C ALA A 466 9.11 9.37 -21.46
N ASN A 467 9.73 8.86 -22.52
CA ASN A 467 10.19 9.65 -23.67
C ASN A 467 9.03 10.27 -24.49
N LEU A 468 7.78 9.84 -24.28
CA LEU A 468 6.61 10.53 -24.83
C LEU A 468 6.42 11.93 -24.22
N PHE A 469 6.78 12.08 -22.93
CA PHE A 469 6.64 13.30 -22.14
C PHE A 469 7.83 14.26 -22.25
N SER A 470 8.93 13.86 -22.91
CA SER A 470 10.16 14.65 -22.97
C SER A 470 10.31 15.44 -24.26
N ASP A 471 10.83 16.66 -24.18
CA ASP A 471 11.15 17.48 -25.35
C ASP A 471 12.39 16.96 -26.10
N SER A 472 13.31 16.29 -25.40
CA SER A 472 14.49 15.64 -25.97
C SER A 472 14.36 14.12 -25.95
N ILE A 473 15.27 13.42 -26.64
CA ILE A 473 15.32 11.96 -26.55
C ILE A 473 16.03 11.60 -25.23
N LEU A 474 15.39 10.76 -24.42
CA LEU A 474 15.97 10.29 -23.16
C LEU A 474 17.04 9.20 -23.41
N GLU A 475 18.17 9.29 -22.70
CA GLU A 475 19.13 8.18 -22.58
C GLU A 475 18.64 7.21 -21.50
N ILE A 476 18.73 5.91 -21.76
CA ILE A 476 18.40 4.88 -20.77
C ILE A 476 19.50 4.86 -19.70
N ASN A 477 19.12 5.11 -18.44
CA ASN A 477 20.03 4.99 -17.29
C ASN A 477 19.62 3.80 -16.42
N ARG A 478 20.59 2.95 -16.07
CA ARG A 478 20.42 1.91 -15.05
C ARG A 478 20.69 2.52 -13.69
N CYS A 479 19.63 2.83 -12.95
CA CYS A 479 19.67 3.79 -11.85
C CYS A 479 20.26 5.13 -12.35
N ASP A 480 21.42 5.54 -11.86
CA ASP A 480 22.11 6.77 -12.28
C ASP A 480 23.28 6.54 -13.23
N LYS A 481 23.41 5.32 -13.78
CA LYS A 481 24.47 5.00 -14.74
C LYS A 481 23.95 5.05 -16.17
N PRO A 482 24.41 5.99 -17.00
CA PRO A 482 24.06 6.03 -18.42
C PRO A 482 24.52 4.78 -19.15
N THR A 483 23.72 4.32 -20.11
CA THR A 483 23.99 3.10 -20.88
C THR A 483 24.55 3.37 -22.27
N GLY A 484 24.52 4.62 -22.74
CA GLY A 484 24.81 5.00 -24.12
C GLY A 484 23.66 4.70 -25.10
N ILE A 485 22.56 4.12 -24.64
CA ILE A 485 21.42 3.72 -25.46
C ILE A 485 20.32 4.77 -25.32
N MET A 486 19.91 5.35 -26.45
CA MET A 486 18.77 6.28 -26.48
C MET A 486 17.45 5.51 -26.52
N ALA A 487 16.50 5.91 -25.68
CA ALA A 487 15.20 5.27 -25.60
C ALA A 487 14.36 5.58 -26.86
N PRO A 488 13.56 4.62 -27.36
CA PRO A 488 12.56 4.92 -28.38
C PRO A 488 11.40 5.75 -27.77
N ARG A 489 10.41 6.13 -28.59
CA ARG A 489 9.15 6.72 -28.13
C ARG A 489 8.03 5.73 -28.42
N ARG A 490 7.36 5.22 -27.37
CA ARG A 490 6.35 4.18 -27.56
C ARG A 490 5.35 4.14 -26.40
N VAL A 491 4.10 3.81 -26.70
CA VAL A 491 3.09 3.45 -25.70
C VAL A 491 3.38 2.09 -25.05
N LEU A 492 2.84 1.88 -23.85
CA LEU A 492 3.01 0.61 -23.13
C LEU A 492 2.35 -0.55 -23.89
N TYR A 493 1.13 -0.33 -24.41
CA TYR A 493 0.32 -1.32 -25.14
C TYR A 493 0.20 -0.93 -26.61
N LYS A 494 0.87 -1.68 -27.48
CA LYS A 494 0.88 -1.43 -28.94
C LYS A 494 -0.50 -1.66 -29.57
N GLU A 495 -1.32 -2.48 -28.94
CA GLU A 495 -2.68 -2.82 -29.34
C GLU A 495 -3.63 -1.62 -29.29
N LEU A 496 -3.29 -0.58 -28.49
CA LEU A 496 -4.05 0.68 -28.50
C LEU A 496 -3.79 1.48 -29.77
N GLY A 497 -2.59 1.39 -30.33
CA GLY A 497 -2.16 2.08 -31.54
C GLY A 497 -0.73 2.58 -31.42
N GLU A 498 -0.32 3.38 -32.40
CA GLU A 498 1.00 4.01 -32.45
C GLU A 498 0.87 5.54 -32.35
N ILE A 499 1.96 6.19 -31.95
CA ILE A 499 2.08 7.65 -31.83
C ILE A 499 3.15 8.11 -32.82
N ASP A 500 2.95 9.28 -33.44
CA ASP A 500 4.00 9.92 -34.24
C ASP A 500 5.20 10.28 -33.36
N THR A 501 6.27 9.49 -33.51
CA THR A 501 7.49 9.65 -32.71
C THR A 501 8.24 10.95 -33.02
N ASN A 502 7.97 11.61 -34.15
CA ASN A 502 8.64 12.84 -34.58
C ASN A 502 7.84 14.10 -34.26
N ALA A 503 6.56 13.98 -33.91
CA ALA A 503 5.71 15.10 -33.50
C ALA A 503 6.27 15.81 -32.25
N VAL A 504 5.89 17.07 -32.03
CA VAL A 504 6.22 17.81 -30.80
C VAL A 504 5.53 17.20 -29.58
N THR A 505 6.07 17.42 -28.37
CA THR A 505 5.58 16.83 -27.11
C THR A 505 4.08 17.01 -26.90
N GLN A 506 3.56 18.21 -27.16
CA GLN A 506 2.13 18.50 -27.02
C GLN A 506 1.25 17.60 -27.91
N GLU A 507 1.65 17.37 -29.16
CA GLU A 507 0.89 16.52 -30.08
C GLU A 507 1.03 15.04 -29.71
N ARG A 508 2.20 14.60 -29.23
CA ARG A 508 2.37 13.23 -28.71
C ARG A 508 1.51 12.96 -27.48
N LEU A 509 1.40 13.92 -26.55
CA LEU A 509 0.54 13.79 -25.38
C LEU A 509 -0.94 13.78 -25.76
N LYS A 510 -1.35 14.56 -26.76
CA LYS A 510 -2.70 14.51 -27.32
C LYS A 510 -2.99 13.12 -27.91
N GLN A 511 -2.10 12.58 -28.72
CA GLN A 511 -2.25 11.23 -29.28
C GLN A 511 -2.29 10.18 -28.17
N LEU A 512 -1.40 10.25 -27.16
CA LEU A 512 -1.44 9.36 -26.01
C LEU A 512 -2.78 9.44 -25.26
N ALA A 513 -3.31 10.63 -25.03
CA ALA A 513 -4.61 10.83 -24.40
C ALA A 513 -5.73 10.17 -25.21
N GLU A 514 -5.75 10.35 -26.54
CA GLU A 514 -6.72 9.68 -27.43
C GLU A 514 -6.59 8.15 -27.40
N LEU A 515 -5.37 7.61 -27.27
CA LEU A 515 -5.14 6.17 -27.21
C LEU A 515 -5.63 5.55 -25.90
N LEU A 516 -5.42 6.21 -24.77
CA LEU A 516 -5.80 5.70 -23.44
C LEU A 516 -7.32 5.71 -23.22
N VAL A 517 -8.04 6.70 -23.76
CA VAL A 517 -9.47 6.88 -23.47
C VAL A 517 -10.40 6.17 -24.47
N GLN A 518 -9.85 5.27 -25.27
CA GLN A 518 -10.65 4.50 -26.22
C GLN A 518 -11.51 3.47 -25.48
N PRO A 519 -12.75 3.22 -25.92
CA PRO A 519 -13.59 2.14 -25.37
C PRO A 519 -12.89 0.76 -25.34
N LYS A 520 -11.96 0.52 -26.28
CA LYS A 520 -11.20 -0.74 -26.37
C LYS A 520 -10.09 -0.87 -25.31
N ASP A 521 -9.72 0.21 -24.61
CA ASP A 521 -8.85 0.15 -23.44
C ASP A 521 -9.69 -0.22 -22.20
N GLY A 522 -9.99 -1.52 -22.06
CA GLY A 522 -10.70 -2.02 -20.90
C GLY A 522 -9.89 -1.85 -19.60
N ARG A 523 -8.56 -1.70 -19.68
CA ARG A 523 -7.70 -1.58 -18.50
C ARG A 523 -7.89 -0.23 -17.79
N LEU A 524 -8.06 0.85 -18.54
CA LEU A 524 -8.39 2.17 -17.99
C LEU A 524 -9.63 2.09 -17.09
N TYR A 525 -10.72 1.52 -17.63
CA TYR A 525 -12.02 1.53 -16.97
C TYR A 525 -12.10 0.52 -15.82
N ARG A 526 -11.49 -0.67 -15.97
CA ARG A 526 -11.35 -1.63 -14.86
C ARG A 526 -10.59 -1.02 -13.69
N THR A 527 -9.53 -0.24 -13.96
CA THR A 527 -8.74 0.42 -12.92
C THR A 527 -9.57 1.42 -12.13
N LEU A 528 -10.33 2.29 -12.81
CA LEU A 528 -11.22 3.22 -12.12
C LEU A 528 -12.29 2.48 -11.30
N VAL A 529 -13.02 1.57 -11.93
CA VAL A 529 -14.11 0.82 -11.30
C VAL A 529 -13.61 0.07 -10.07
N ASN A 530 -12.45 -0.59 -10.17
CA ASN A 530 -11.85 -1.33 -9.07
C ASN A 530 -11.55 -0.41 -7.87
N ARG A 531 -11.10 0.83 -8.11
CA ARG A 531 -10.81 1.80 -7.05
C ARG A 531 -12.05 2.41 -6.44
N VAL A 532 -13.06 2.74 -7.24
CA VAL A 532 -14.36 3.20 -6.73
C VAL A 532 -14.98 2.08 -5.88
N TRP A 533 -14.91 0.83 -6.34
CA TRP A 533 -15.32 -0.33 -5.56
C TRP A 533 -14.53 -0.43 -4.25
N ALA A 534 -13.20 -0.33 -4.29
CA ALA A 534 -12.36 -0.37 -3.09
C ALA A 534 -12.69 0.74 -2.09
N GLN A 535 -12.92 1.96 -2.57
CA GLN A 535 -13.30 3.11 -1.74
C GLN A 535 -14.60 2.84 -0.97
N LEU A 536 -15.59 2.21 -1.61
CA LEU A 536 -16.90 1.94 -1.00
C LEU A 536 -16.92 0.65 -0.17
N MET A 537 -16.25 -0.40 -0.65
CA MET A 537 -16.32 -1.76 -0.10
C MET A 537 -15.12 -2.12 0.80
N GLY A 538 -14.12 -1.25 0.89
CA GLY A 538 -12.91 -1.44 1.72
C GLY A 538 -11.84 -2.35 1.14
N ARG A 539 -12.09 -2.99 0.00
CA ARG A 539 -11.11 -3.76 -0.78
C ARG A 539 -11.51 -3.77 -2.24
N GLY A 540 -10.55 -3.70 -3.15
CA GLY A 540 -10.81 -3.83 -4.59
C GLY A 540 -11.37 -5.21 -4.97
N ILE A 541 -11.92 -5.30 -6.18
CA ILE A 541 -12.13 -6.58 -6.87
C ILE A 541 -10.78 -7.25 -7.15
N VAL A 542 -9.82 -6.45 -7.60
CA VAL A 542 -8.38 -6.76 -7.68
C VAL A 542 -7.64 -6.00 -6.57
N GLU A 543 -6.73 -6.67 -5.88
CA GLU A 543 -5.90 -6.08 -4.83
C GLU A 543 -4.43 -6.54 -5.01
N PRO A 544 -3.41 -5.65 -4.90
CA PRO A 544 -3.50 -4.20 -4.74
C PRO A 544 -4.28 -3.50 -5.87
N VAL A 545 -4.98 -2.41 -5.55
CA VAL A 545 -5.79 -1.66 -6.54
C VAL A 545 -4.99 -1.01 -7.69
N ASP A 546 -3.66 -0.95 -7.58
CA ASP A 546 -2.74 -0.41 -8.59
C ASP A 546 -1.93 -1.52 -9.32
N VAL A 547 -2.32 -2.78 -9.16
CA VAL A 547 -1.74 -3.93 -9.86
C VAL A 547 -2.86 -4.74 -10.52
N MET A 548 -3.41 -4.21 -11.61
CA MET A 548 -4.56 -4.82 -12.32
C MET A 548 -4.26 -6.22 -12.89
N ASP A 549 -2.98 -6.54 -13.02
CA ASP A 549 -2.46 -7.84 -13.41
C ASP A 549 -2.75 -8.95 -12.38
N ASN A 550 -3.08 -8.60 -11.13
CA ASN A 550 -3.53 -9.58 -10.14
C ASN A 550 -4.92 -10.14 -10.47
N ALA A 551 -5.18 -11.36 -10.02
CA ALA A 551 -6.46 -12.01 -10.24
C ALA A 551 -7.60 -11.30 -9.47
N PRO A 552 -8.73 -10.97 -10.13
CA PRO A 552 -9.92 -10.52 -9.42
C PRO A 552 -10.61 -11.66 -8.71
N TRP A 553 -11.27 -11.39 -7.57
CA TRP A 553 -12.18 -12.38 -6.98
C TRP A 553 -13.43 -12.62 -7.84
N SER A 554 -13.83 -11.63 -8.66
CA SER A 554 -14.85 -11.79 -9.70
C SER A 554 -14.49 -11.02 -10.98
N GLN A 555 -14.01 -11.74 -12.00
CA GLN A 555 -13.69 -11.17 -13.31
C GLN A 555 -14.95 -10.66 -14.04
N ASP A 556 -16.07 -11.40 -13.95
CA ASP A 556 -17.33 -11.00 -14.59
C ASP A 556 -17.88 -9.70 -14.02
N LEU A 557 -17.88 -9.54 -12.69
CA LEU A 557 -18.35 -8.29 -12.09
C LEU A 557 -17.48 -7.09 -12.49
N LEU A 558 -16.15 -7.25 -12.44
CA LEU A 558 -15.21 -6.19 -12.82
C LEU A 558 -15.39 -5.77 -14.29
N ASP A 559 -15.49 -6.75 -15.18
CA ASP A 559 -15.67 -6.50 -16.62
C ASP A 559 -17.02 -5.86 -16.92
N TRP A 560 -18.09 -6.34 -16.27
CA TRP A 560 -19.42 -5.76 -16.45
C TRP A 560 -19.48 -4.32 -15.97
N LEU A 561 -18.98 -4.03 -14.78
CA LEU A 561 -18.97 -2.66 -14.24
C LEU A 561 -18.14 -1.72 -15.13
N ALA A 562 -17.00 -2.18 -15.65
CA ALA A 562 -16.18 -1.40 -16.58
C ALA A 562 -16.90 -1.14 -17.90
N TYR A 563 -17.58 -2.15 -18.46
CA TYR A 563 -18.37 -2.00 -19.68
C TYR A 563 -19.57 -1.07 -19.48
N ASP A 564 -20.38 -1.30 -18.44
CA ASP A 564 -21.52 -0.46 -18.07
C ASP A 564 -21.10 1.00 -17.85
N PHE A 565 -19.94 1.22 -17.22
CA PHE A 565 -19.39 2.56 -17.03
C PHE A 565 -19.12 3.29 -18.36
N VAL A 566 -18.57 2.60 -19.35
CA VAL A 566 -18.33 3.16 -20.69
C VAL A 566 -19.66 3.45 -21.41
N GLU A 567 -20.60 2.51 -21.40
CA GLU A 567 -21.91 2.66 -22.06
C GLU A 567 -22.77 3.77 -21.44
N ASN A 568 -22.62 4.02 -20.13
CA ASN A 568 -23.31 5.11 -19.43
C ASN A 568 -22.52 6.44 -19.46
N GLY A 569 -21.68 6.65 -20.48
CA GLY A 569 -21.06 7.95 -20.73
C GLY A 569 -19.93 8.32 -19.76
N TYR A 570 -19.26 7.32 -19.17
CA TYR A 570 -18.13 7.52 -18.25
C TYR A 570 -18.51 8.28 -16.97
N ASP A 571 -19.75 8.13 -16.51
CA ASP A 571 -20.34 8.82 -15.36
C ASP A 571 -19.99 8.12 -14.04
N ILE A 572 -19.14 8.78 -13.22
CA ILE A 572 -18.67 8.24 -11.94
C ILE A 572 -19.79 8.22 -10.91
N LYS A 573 -20.66 9.24 -10.86
CA LYS A 573 -21.79 9.26 -9.94
C LYS A 573 -22.79 8.14 -10.24
N LYS A 574 -22.98 7.79 -11.52
CA LYS A 574 -23.81 6.65 -11.93
C LYS A 574 -23.21 5.31 -11.51
N LEU A 575 -21.90 5.13 -11.66
CA LEU A 575 -21.19 3.96 -11.14
C LEU A 575 -21.37 3.82 -9.62
N ILE A 576 -21.15 4.92 -8.88
CA ILE A 576 -21.35 4.95 -7.42
C ILE A 576 -22.82 4.61 -7.08
N TYR A 577 -23.80 5.20 -7.78
CA TYR A 577 -25.22 4.89 -7.59
C TYR A 577 -25.52 3.41 -7.77
N ASN A 578 -25.01 2.78 -8.83
CA ASN A 578 -25.24 1.37 -9.12
C ASN A 578 -24.69 0.45 -8.00
N ILE A 579 -23.54 0.80 -7.42
CA ILE A 579 -22.94 0.07 -6.29
C ILE A 579 -23.76 0.30 -5.01
N LEU A 580 -24.01 1.56 -4.63
CA LEU A 580 -24.66 1.93 -3.35
C LEU A 580 -26.12 1.47 -3.23
N THR A 581 -26.78 1.23 -4.35
CA THR A 581 -28.16 0.70 -4.39
C THR A 581 -28.25 -0.82 -4.50
N SER A 582 -27.11 -1.51 -4.67
CA SER A 582 -27.05 -2.98 -4.67
C SER A 582 -27.31 -3.55 -3.27
N LYS A 583 -27.85 -4.76 -3.18
CA LYS A 583 -27.90 -5.51 -1.93
C LYS A 583 -26.53 -5.95 -1.45
N THR A 584 -25.58 -6.17 -2.36
CA THR A 584 -24.18 -6.45 -2.03
C THR A 584 -23.58 -5.35 -1.16
N TYR A 585 -23.75 -4.08 -1.53
CA TYR A 585 -23.29 -2.96 -0.72
C TYR A 585 -24.05 -2.87 0.61
N GLN A 586 -25.29 -3.34 0.67
CA GLN A 586 -26.13 -3.33 1.88
C GLN A 586 -25.85 -4.51 2.82
N LEU A 587 -24.91 -5.41 2.51
CA LEU A 587 -24.52 -6.48 3.41
C LEU A 587 -23.88 -5.93 4.71
N PRO A 588 -23.93 -6.68 5.83
CA PRO A 588 -23.14 -6.37 7.01
C PRO A 588 -21.65 -6.32 6.68
N SER A 589 -20.90 -5.39 7.29
CA SER A 589 -19.45 -5.41 7.15
C SER A 589 -18.83 -6.64 7.80
N VAL A 590 -17.72 -7.05 7.21
CA VAL A 590 -16.89 -8.15 7.69
C VAL A 590 -15.59 -7.60 8.28
N GLY A 591 -15.13 -8.21 9.35
CA GLY A 591 -13.80 -7.98 9.89
C GLY A 591 -12.81 -8.98 9.29
N VAL A 592 -11.55 -8.55 9.16
CA VAL A 592 -10.41 -9.44 8.90
C VAL A 592 -9.62 -9.59 10.19
N LYS A 593 -9.01 -10.76 10.40
CA LYS A 593 -8.18 -10.97 11.60
C LYS A 593 -6.81 -10.34 11.41
N GLU A 594 -6.20 -10.66 10.27
CA GLU A 594 -4.87 -10.18 9.91
C GLU A 594 -4.93 -9.31 8.65
N PRO A 595 -4.17 -8.19 8.57
CA PRO A 595 -4.13 -7.32 7.39
C PRO A 595 -3.77 -8.06 6.09
N GLU A 596 -2.95 -9.11 6.17
CA GLU A 596 -2.47 -9.90 5.03
C GLU A 596 -3.61 -10.67 4.35
N GLU A 597 -4.70 -10.97 5.06
CA GLU A 597 -5.88 -11.62 4.49
C GLU A 597 -6.51 -10.78 3.36
N ILE A 598 -6.41 -9.45 3.44
CA ILE A 598 -6.89 -8.52 2.41
C ILE A 598 -6.08 -8.71 1.11
N MET A 599 -4.77 -8.92 1.23
CA MET A 599 -3.85 -9.06 0.11
C MET A 599 -3.75 -10.51 -0.41
N SER A 600 -4.41 -11.46 0.26
CA SER A 600 -4.30 -12.88 -0.04
C SER A 600 -4.82 -13.20 -1.45
N PRO A 601 -4.10 -14.03 -2.23
CA PRO A 601 -4.60 -14.53 -3.52
C PRO A 601 -5.83 -15.46 -3.34
N ASN A 602 -6.03 -15.98 -2.12
CA ASN A 602 -7.17 -16.84 -1.76
C ASN A 602 -8.30 -16.05 -1.08
N PHE A 603 -8.31 -14.72 -1.22
CA PHE A 603 -9.36 -13.88 -0.65
C PHE A 603 -10.76 -14.31 -1.14
N VAL A 604 -11.68 -14.46 -0.18
CA VAL A 604 -13.09 -14.79 -0.44
C VAL A 604 -13.96 -13.60 -0.07
N PHE A 605 -14.67 -13.06 -1.06
CA PHE A 605 -15.57 -11.94 -0.83
C PHE A 605 -16.86 -12.42 -0.16
N ASN A 606 -17.23 -11.84 0.98
CA ASN A 606 -18.46 -12.17 1.72
C ASN A 606 -19.19 -10.93 2.26
N GLY A 607 -18.73 -9.73 1.92
CA GLY A 607 -19.28 -8.46 2.36
C GLY A 607 -18.25 -7.34 2.24
N MET A 608 -18.67 -6.11 2.48
CA MET A 608 -17.73 -4.98 2.57
C MET A 608 -16.82 -5.13 3.79
N LEU A 609 -15.56 -4.74 3.68
CA LEU A 609 -14.68 -4.68 4.83
C LEU A 609 -15.06 -3.51 5.73
N ARG A 610 -15.02 -3.73 7.04
CA ARG A 610 -15.13 -2.66 8.03
C ARG A 610 -13.98 -1.66 7.82
N ARG A 611 -14.32 -0.39 7.64
CA ARG A 611 -13.33 0.69 7.41
C ARG A 611 -13.28 1.66 8.58
N ARG A 612 -12.12 2.25 8.81
CA ARG A 612 -12.00 3.46 9.63
C ARG A 612 -12.32 4.68 8.78
N LEU A 613 -12.85 5.72 9.42
CA LEU A 613 -12.90 7.05 8.82
C LEU A 613 -11.47 7.47 8.46
N THR A 614 -11.32 7.99 7.24
CA THR A 614 -10.09 8.67 6.81
C THR A 614 -9.82 9.91 7.67
N ALA A 615 -8.60 10.44 7.62
CA ALA A 615 -8.25 11.67 8.33
C ALA A 615 -9.24 12.82 8.06
N GLU A 616 -9.63 12.98 6.79
CA GLU A 616 -10.57 14.02 6.36
C GLU A 616 -11.99 13.74 6.87
N GLU A 617 -12.51 12.51 6.71
CA GLU A 617 -13.83 12.14 7.22
C GLU A 617 -13.92 12.26 8.75
N PHE A 618 -12.88 11.85 9.49
CA PHE A 618 -12.85 11.96 10.94
C PHE A 618 -12.86 13.43 11.38
N SER A 619 -12.01 14.27 10.77
CA SER A 619 -11.95 15.70 11.07
C SER A 619 -13.27 16.42 10.74
N ASP A 620 -13.86 16.09 9.60
CA ASP A 620 -15.14 16.66 9.17
C ASP A 620 -16.31 16.15 10.03
N ALA A 621 -16.29 14.87 10.44
CA ALA A 621 -17.28 14.30 11.36
C ALA A 621 -17.24 14.99 12.73
N VAL A 622 -16.05 15.23 13.29
CA VAL A 622 -15.88 16.01 14.53
C VAL A 622 -16.38 17.44 14.34
N SER A 623 -16.09 18.03 13.18
CA SER A 623 -16.50 19.39 12.82
C SER A 623 -18.02 19.56 12.77
N VAL A 624 -18.72 18.57 12.21
CA VAL A 624 -20.20 18.53 12.18
C VAL A 624 -20.77 18.22 13.56
N ALA A 625 -20.25 17.20 14.25
CA ALA A 625 -20.87 16.68 15.46
C ALA A 625 -20.61 17.52 16.70
N ILE A 626 -19.47 18.20 16.78
CA ILE A 626 -19.00 18.84 18.02
C ILE A 626 -18.64 20.30 17.75
N GLN A 627 -17.55 20.53 17.02
CA GLN A 627 -16.97 21.85 16.77
C GLN A 627 -16.01 21.78 15.58
N PRO A 628 -16.07 22.76 14.64
CA PRO A 628 -15.14 22.82 13.52
C PRO A 628 -13.66 22.76 13.93
N VAL A 629 -12.96 21.74 13.45
CA VAL A 629 -11.53 21.51 13.72
C VAL A 629 -10.65 22.59 13.05
N TYR A 630 -11.11 23.11 11.90
CA TYR A 630 -10.45 24.12 11.08
C TYR A 630 -11.29 25.41 10.96
N ALA A 631 -11.88 25.87 12.07
CA ALA A 631 -12.77 27.05 12.12
C ALA A 631 -12.15 28.34 11.54
N ASP A 632 -10.83 28.48 11.63
CA ASP A 632 -10.02 29.64 11.19
C ASP A 632 -9.52 29.53 9.74
N SER A 633 -9.80 28.42 9.05
CA SER A 633 -9.21 28.11 7.75
C SER A 633 -10.10 28.48 6.56
N MET A 634 -11.10 29.36 6.71
CA MET A 634 -12.03 29.75 5.64
C MET A 634 -11.34 30.35 4.40
N ALA A 635 -10.11 30.86 4.55
CA ALA A 635 -9.29 31.36 3.43
C ALA A 635 -8.94 30.28 2.38
N VAL A 636 -9.11 28.99 2.68
CA VAL A 636 -8.88 27.91 1.71
C VAL A 636 -9.86 27.92 0.54
N PHE A 637 -11.03 28.55 0.67
CA PHE A 637 -12.01 28.63 -0.43
C PHE A 637 -11.54 29.45 -1.63
N LYS A 638 -10.43 30.20 -1.51
CA LYS A 638 -9.76 30.82 -2.67
C LYS A 638 -9.22 29.79 -3.68
N LEU A 639 -9.09 28.52 -3.27
CA LEU A 639 -8.69 27.41 -4.13
C LEU A 639 -9.85 26.90 -5.00
N LEU A 640 -11.09 27.32 -4.70
CA LEU A 640 -12.30 26.89 -5.39
C LEU A 640 -12.76 27.96 -6.42
N PRO A 641 -13.64 27.58 -7.36
CA PRO A 641 -14.29 28.52 -8.28
C PRO A 641 -15.00 29.69 -7.57
N GLU A 642 -15.12 30.83 -8.26
CA GLU A 642 -15.68 32.05 -7.68
C GLU A 642 -17.17 31.92 -7.35
N ASP A 643 -17.90 31.08 -8.10
CA ASP A 643 -19.32 30.74 -7.92
C ASP A 643 -19.55 29.72 -6.78
N PHE A 644 -18.50 29.24 -6.11
CA PHE A 644 -18.65 28.37 -4.94
C PHE A 644 -19.42 29.07 -3.82
N ASN A 645 -20.41 28.38 -3.25
CA ASN A 645 -21.17 28.90 -2.13
C ASN A 645 -20.30 28.98 -0.87
N ARG A 646 -19.85 30.19 -0.52
CA ARG A 646 -19.01 30.43 0.66
C ARG A 646 -19.76 30.35 1.99
N ASN A 647 -21.10 30.21 1.98
CA ASN A 647 -21.91 30.04 3.18
C ASN A 647 -21.90 28.59 3.68
N VAL A 648 -20.72 27.98 3.75
CA VAL A 648 -20.51 26.65 4.34
C VAL A 648 -20.07 26.79 5.80
N PRO A 649 -20.49 25.87 6.68
CA PRO A 649 -20.34 26.04 8.13
C PRO A 649 -18.88 25.95 8.62
N PHE A 650 -17.99 25.34 7.83
CA PHE A 650 -16.56 25.23 8.12
C PHE A 650 -15.75 24.85 6.88
N ALA A 651 -14.44 25.04 6.93
CA ALA A 651 -13.50 24.56 5.92
C ALA A 651 -13.30 23.05 6.05
N ARG A 652 -13.63 22.29 4.99
CA ARG A 652 -13.43 20.84 4.93
C ARG A 652 -11.95 20.47 4.97
N ALA A 653 -11.62 19.37 5.66
CA ALA A 653 -10.24 18.91 5.82
C ALA A 653 -9.56 18.53 4.49
N SER A 654 -10.34 18.20 3.44
CA SER A 654 -9.81 17.95 2.11
C SER A 654 -9.14 19.16 1.45
N LEU A 655 -9.46 20.39 1.88
CA LEU A 655 -8.95 21.66 1.34
C LEU A 655 -7.81 22.26 2.17
N VAL A 656 -7.59 21.77 3.39
CA VAL A 656 -6.53 22.28 4.25
C VAL A 656 -5.20 21.59 3.95
N LYS A 657 -4.11 22.31 4.23
CA LYS A 657 -2.74 21.81 4.14
C LYS A 657 -2.57 20.62 5.08
N ASN A 658 -1.78 19.63 4.66
CA ASN A 658 -1.47 18.52 5.55
C ASN A 658 -0.70 19.04 6.79
N ASP A 659 -1.16 18.64 7.97
CA ASP A 659 -0.60 19.02 9.28
C ASP A 659 -0.31 17.75 10.12
N PRO A 660 0.34 17.88 11.29
CA PRO A 660 0.64 16.71 12.13
C PRO A 660 -0.60 15.91 12.54
N PHE A 661 -1.75 16.56 12.73
CA PHE A 661 -3.00 15.90 13.12
C PHE A 661 -3.51 14.99 11.98
N LEU A 662 -3.65 15.52 10.76
CA LEU A 662 -4.08 14.71 9.61
C LEU A 662 -3.06 13.64 9.23
N THR A 663 -1.76 13.94 9.36
CA THR A 663 -0.68 12.97 9.13
C THR A 663 -0.78 11.81 10.12
N ALA A 664 -1.00 12.09 11.40
CA ALA A 664 -1.19 11.06 12.42
C ALA A 664 -2.42 10.18 12.14
N LEU A 665 -3.49 10.76 11.59
CA LEU A 665 -4.69 10.05 11.15
C LEU A 665 -4.53 9.34 9.79
N GLY A 666 -3.34 9.35 9.19
CA GLY A 666 -3.03 8.56 7.99
C GLY A 666 -3.19 9.30 6.66
N ARG A 667 -3.29 10.64 6.65
CA ARG A 667 -3.25 11.42 5.40
C ARG A 667 -1.84 11.34 4.79
N PRO A 668 -1.69 10.92 3.52
CA PRO A 668 -0.38 10.86 2.87
C PRO A 668 0.15 12.27 2.57
N ASN A 669 1.47 12.39 2.41
CA ASN A 669 2.14 13.64 2.00
C ASN A 669 1.99 13.95 0.50
N ARG A 670 1.38 13.04 -0.27
CA ARG A 670 1.13 13.17 -1.71
C ARG A 670 2.36 13.54 -2.55
N GLU A 671 3.55 13.19 -2.08
CA GLU A 671 4.80 13.33 -2.85
C GLU A 671 4.95 12.18 -3.87
N THR A 672 4.27 11.07 -3.62
CA THR A 672 4.10 9.95 -4.56
C THR A 672 2.62 9.60 -4.67
N VAL A 673 2.23 8.91 -5.74
CA VAL A 673 0.88 8.38 -5.92
C VAL A 673 0.54 7.45 -4.75
N SER A 674 -0.60 7.72 -4.10
CA SER A 674 -1.18 6.86 -3.07
C SER A 674 -2.58 6.46 -3.51
N THR A 675 -2.79 5.17 -3.79
CA THR A 675 -4.08 4.63 -4.26
C THR A 675 -4.79 3.80 -3.20
N SER A 676 -4.17 3.62 -2.04
CA SER A 676 -4.70 2.89 -0.90
C SER A 676 -4.20 3.53 0.40
N ARG A 677 -5.04 3.55 1.43
CA ARG A 677 -4.68 3.96 2.78
C ARG A 677 -4.82 2.77 3.72
N THR A 678 -3.94 2.67 4.71
CA THR A 678 -4.09 1.65 5.76
C THR A 678 -5.27 1.98 6.65
N SER A 679 -6.13 0.99 6.91
CA SER A 679 -7.23 1.09 7.87
C SER A 679 -6.83 0.68 9.28
N GLN A 680 -5.56 0.30 9.50
CA GLN A 680 -5.04 -0.10 10.81
C GLN A 680 -4.77 1.12 11.68
N ALA A 681 -5.09 1.01 12.97
CA ALA A 681 -4.69 2.02 13.94
C ALA A 681 -3.16 2.07 14.02
N SER A 682 -2.60 3.27 14.04
CA SER A 682 -1.19 3.46 14.34
C SER A 682 -1.01 3.97 15.76
N LEU A 683 0.17 3.69 16.35
CA LEU A 683 0.55 4.29 17.63
C LEU A 683 0.52 5.83 17.55
N LEU A 684 0.91 6.39 16.39
CA LEU A 684 0.90 7.83 16.18
C LEU A 684 -0.53 8.40 16.24
N GLN A 685 -1.49 7.74 15.59
CA GLN A 685 -2.91 8.08 15.69
C GLN A 685 -3.41 8.00 17.14
N ALA A 686 -3.08 6.92 17.86
CA ALA A 686 -3.51 6.74 19.24
C ALA A 686 -2.97 7.85 20.15
N LEU A 687 -1.70 8.24 19.99
CA LEU A 687 -1.10 9.35 20.73
C LEU A 687 -1.78 10.68 20.38
N GLU A 688 -1.94 10.98 19.08
CA GLU A 688 -2.59 12.22 18.63
C GLU A 688 -4.03 12.33 19.16
N LEU A 689 -4.78 11.24 19.13
CA LEU A 689 -6.15 11.19 19.66
C LEU A 689 -6.22 11.11 21.19
N THR A 690 -5.08 11.02 21.90
CA THR A 690 -5.02 11.02 23.37
C THR A 690 -4.54 12.36 23.93
N ASN A 691 -3.62 13.05 23.24
CA ASN A 691 -3.01 14.28 23.75
C ASN A 691 -2.68 15.35 22.68
N GLY A 692 -3.13 15.15 21.45
CA GLY A 692 -2.92 16.11 20.36
C GLY A 692 -3.66 17.43 20.61
N SER A 693 -2.96 18.55 20.45
CA SER A 693 -3.51 19.87 20.77
C SER A 693 -4.68 20.24 19.86
N LYS A 694 -4.58 19.96 18.55
CA LYS A 694 -5.61 20.28 17.56
C LYS A 694 -6.95 19.62 17.90
N PHE A 695 -6.92 18.34 18.28
CA PHE A 695 -8.11 17.59 18.67
C PHE A 695 -8.64 18.05 20.03
N ASN A 696 -7.76 18.19 21.03
CA ASN A 696 -8.10 18.69 22.36
C ASN A 696 -8.78 20.08 22.32
N ASP A 697 -8.25 21.00 21.51
CA ASP A 697 -8.80 22.33 21.37
C ASP A 697 -10.22 22.30 20.77
N ALA A 698 -10.45 21.45 19.76
CA ALA A 698 -11.79 21.25 19.20
C ALA A 698 -12.77 20.73 20.26
N MET A 699 -12.37 19.75 21.08
CA MET A 699 -13.19 19.24 22.18
C MET A 699 -13.46 20.32 23.23
N LYS A 700 -12.44 21.08 23.63
CA LYS A 700 -12.55 22.15 24.63
C LYS A 700 -13.50 23.27 24.17
N TYR A 701 -13.33 23.77 22.95
CA TYR A 701 -14.22 24.80 22.40
C TYR A 701 -15.63 24.27 22.18
N GLY A 702 -15.77 23.01 21.74
CA GLY A 702 -17.04 22.31 21.64
C GLY A 702 -17.76 22.23 22.98
N ALA A 703 -17.06 21.82 24.03
CA ALA A 703 -17.62 21.69 25.37
C ALA A 703 -18.17 23.02 25.90
N ALA A 704 -17.40 24.11 25.79
CA ALA A 704 -17.84 25.44 26.20
C ALA A 704 -19.10 25.89 25.42
N LYS A 705 -19.12 25.70 24.10
CA LYS A 705 -20.25 26.05 23.24
C LYS A 705 -21.50 25.23 23.59
N TRP A 706 -21.34 23.93 23.79
CA TRP A 706 -22.45 23.01 24.05
C TRP A 706 -23.02 23.18 25.44
N LYS A 707 -22.19 23.45 26.46
CA LYS A 707 -22.66 23.79 27.81
C LYS A 707 -23.60 25.00 27.79
N ASN A 708 -23.25 26.03 27.02
CA ASN A 708 -24.08 27.23 26.90
C ASN A 708 -25.38 26.96 26.12
N LYS A 709 -25.36 26.01 25.18
CA LYS A 709 -26.52 25.65 24.36
C LYS A 709 -27.48 24.70 25.08
N TYR A 710 -26.95 23.77 25.88
CA TYR A 710 -27.69 22.70 26.55
C TYR A 710 -27.34 22.64 28.04
N PRO A 711 -28.11 23.34 28.90
CA PRO A 711 -27.81 23.43 30.34
C PRO A 711 -28.18 22.15 31.12
N ASP A 712 -29.01 21.27 30.55
CA ASP A 712 -29.44 20.00 31.16
C ASP A 712 -28.64 18.82 30.62
N THR A 713 -28.10 17.98 31.53
CA THR A 713 -27.27 16.82 31.18
C THR A 713 -27.99 15.86 30.25
N LYS A 714 -29.26 15.51 30.53
CA LYS A 714 -29.97 14.50 29.73
C LYS A 714 -30.16 14.97 28.30
N THR A 715 -30.52 16.23 28.12
CA THR A 715 -30.67 16.85 26.81
C THR A 715 -29.32 16.95 26.09
N LEU A 716 -28.25 17.36 26.79
CA LEU A 716 -26.90 17.42 26.25
C LEU A 716 -26.42 16.05 25.75
N VAL A 717 -26.58 14.99 26.55
CA VAL A 717 -26.20 13.62 26.18
C VAL A 717 -26.96 13.15 24.95
N LYS A 718 -28.29 13.32 24.94
CA LYS A 718 -29.13 12.94 23.79
C LYS A 718 -28.70 13.64 22.51
N GLU A 719 -28.43 14.93 22.59
CA GLU A 719 -28.01 15.72 21.42
C GLU A 719 -26.59 15.35 20.96
N ILE A 720 -25.66 15.04 21.85
CA ILE A 720 -24.32 14.53 21.47
C ILE A 720 -24.46 13.20 20.71
N TYR A 721 -25.23 12.25 21.26
CA TYR A 721 -25.45 10.96 20.61
C TYR A 721 -26.16 11.09 19.26
N ARG A 722 -27.18 11.96 19.15
CA ARG A 722 -27.87 12.19 17.87
C ARG A 722 -26.93 12.78 16.82
N ASN A 723 -26.09 13.74 17.18
CA ASN A 723 -25.18 14.41 16.22
C ASN A 723 -23.95 13.57 15.87
N ALA A 724 -23.39 12.81 16.82
CA ALA A 724 -22.15 12.06 16.61
C ALA A 724 -22.39 10.61 16.16
N ILE A 725 -23.39 9.92 16.72
CA ILE A 725 -23.64 8.49 16.52
C ILE A 725 -24.90 8.25 15.66
N GLY A 726 -25.81 9.22 15.58
CA GLY A 726 -27.03 9.11 14.77
C GLY A 726 -28.14 8.26 15.40
N ARG A 727 -28.14 8.13 16.73
CA ARG A 727 -29.22 7.52 17.52
C ARG A 727 -29.28 8.16 18.91
N LEU A 728 -30.28 7.78 19.70
CA LEU A 728 -30.29 8.06 21.14
C LEU A 728 -29.34 7.09 21.87
N PRO A 729 -28.79 7.48 23.04
CA PRO A 729 -28.09 6.54 23.91
C PRO A 729 -29.05 5.42 24.35
N ASP A 730 -28.54 4.22 24.53
CA ASP A 730 -29.27 3.18 25.25
C ASP A 730 -29.27 3.47 26.76
N LYS A 731 -29.97 2.63 27.54
CA LYS A 731 -30.09 2.83 28.99
C LYS A 731 -28.74 2.75 29.70
N ALA A 732 -27.86 1.83 29.30
CA ALA A 732 -26.56 1.66 29.95
C ALA A 732 -25.63 2.84 29.61
N GLU A 733 -25.66 3.32 28.36
CA GLU A 733 -24.96 4.52 27.92
C GLU A 733 -25.48 5.78 28.60
N GLU A 734 -26.81 5.92 28.79
CA GLU A 734 -27.42 7.03 29.51
C GLU A 734 -26.99 7.03 30.98
N GLU A 735 -27.01 5.88 31.66
CA GLU A 735 -26.54 5.75 33.04
C GLU A 735 -25.04 6.09 33.20
N VAL A 736 -24.19 5.62 32.27
CA VAL A 736 -22.75 5.94 32.27
C VAL A 736 -22.54 7.44 32.05
N ALA A 737 -23.27 8.04 31.12
CA ALA A 737 -23.17 9.47 30.81
C ALA A 737 -23.65 10.34 31.98
N GLU A 738 -24.79 10.02 32.59
CA GLU A 738 -25.31 10.73 33.77
C GLU A 738 -24.34 10.63 34.95
N LYS A 739 -23.72 9.47 35.17
CA LYS A 739 -22.70 9.28 36.21
C LYS A 739 -21.43 10.10 35.93
N ALA A 740 -20.99 10.19 34.69
CA ALA A 740 -19.79 10.92 34.31
C ALA A 740 -19.99 12.45 34.36
N LEU A 741 -21.16 12.93 33.96
CA LEU A 741 -21.46 14.36 33.81
C LEU A 741 -22.11 14.98 35.05
N GLY A 742 -22.83 14.20 35.86
CA GLY A 742 -23.65 14.70 36.96
C GLY A 742 -24.84 15.55 36.46
N ASN A 743 -25.52 16.26 37.38
CA ASN A 743 -26.70 17.07 37.03
C ASN A 743 -26.37 18.43 36.39
N THR A 744 -25.20 18.97 36.69
CA THR A 744 -24.71 20.27 36.20
C THR A 744 -23.27 20.11 35.73
N PRO A 745 -23.06 19.72 34.46
CA PRO A 745 -21.75 19.30 34.01
C PRO A 745 -20.80 20.48 33.83
N SER A 746 -19.55 20.29 34.25
CA SER A 746 -18.48 21.25 33.99
C SER A 746 -18.05 21.20 32.53
N GLU A 747 -17.37 22.24 32.04
CA GLU A 747 -16.83 22.22 30.67
C GLU A 747 -15.82 21.09 30.47
N ALA A 748 -15.00 20.81 31.49
CA ALA A 748 -14.06 19.69 31.45
C ALA A 748 -14.76 18.33 31.35
N ALA A 749 -15.83 18.12 32.13
CA ALA A 749 -16.59 16.86 32.06
C ALA A 749 -17.27 16.66 30.69
N ILE A 750 -17.81 17.73 30.10
CA ILE A 750 -18.37 17.68 28.75
C ILE A 750 -17.28 17.41 27.71
N GLN A 751 -16.11 18.03 27.86
CA GLN A 751 -14.95 17.81 27.00
C GLN A 751 -14.53 16.34 27.02
N ASP A 752 -14.35 15.74 28.20
CA ASP A 752 -13.97 14.33 28.36
C ASP A 752 -15.03 13.40 27.77
N PHE A 753 -16.31 13.72 27.94
CA PHE A 753 -17.40 12.94 27.37
C PHE A 753 -17.45 13.01 25.84
N MET A 754 -17.31 14.20 25.25
CA MET A 754 -17.21 14.38 23.80
C MET A 754 -16.00 13.63 23.23
N TRP A 755 -14.88 13.66 23.95
CA TRP A 755 -13.69 12.90 23.61
C TRP A 755 -13.99 11.40 23.57
N ALA A 756 -14.62 10.86 24.61
CA ALA A 756 -15.01 9.45 24.66
C ALA A 756 -15.95 9.06 23.50
N ILE A 757 -16.90 9.93 23.14
CA ILE A 757 -17.80 9.71 22.00
C ILE A 757 -17.05 9.70 20.67
N ALA A 758 -16.13 10.63 20.44
CA ALA A 758 -15.30 10.66 19.23
C ALA A 758 -14.35 9.45 19.14
N LEU A 759 -13.94 8.88 20.30
CA LEU A 759 -13.17 7.64 20.35
C LEU A 759 -14.03 6.38 20.24
N HIS A 760 -15.35 6.49 20.29
CA HIS A 760 -16.24 5.33 20.22
C HIS A 760 -16.12 4.62 18.86
N PRO A 761 -16.11 3.27 18.80
CA PRO A 761 -16.05 2.54 17.54
C PRO A 761 -17.18 2.92 16.56
N GLU A 762 -18.41 3.15 17.02
CA GLU A 762 -19.52 3.61 16.16
C GLU A 762 -19.26 4.97 15.50
N PHE A 763 -18.43 5.82 16.12
CA PHE A 763 -18.00 7.09 15.54
C PHE A 763 -16.90 6.89 14.51
N GLN A 764 -15.86 6.12 14.87
CA GLN A 764 -14.64 5.97 14.07
C GLN A 764 -14.77 5.04 12.86
N LEU A 765 -15.79 4.18 12.83
CA LEU A 765 -15.87 3.10 11.86
C LEU A 765 -17.09 3.24 10.93
N ILE A 766 -16.89 2.81 9.70
CA ILE A 766 -17.91 2.58 8.69
C ILE A 766 -18.20 1.08 8.71
N TYR A 767 -19.40 0.75 9.20
CA TYR A 767 -19.89 -0.62 9.34
C TYR A 767 -20.75 -1.02 8.18
#